data_AF-A0A399IZW5-F1
#
_entry.id   AF-A0A399IZW5-F1
#
_cell.length_a   1.000
_cell.length_b   1.000
_cell.length_c   1.000
_cell.angle_alpha   90.00
_cell.angle_beta   90.00
_cell.angle_gamma   90.00
#
_symmetry.space_group_name_H-M   'P 1'
#
loop_
_entity.id
_entity.type
_entity.pdbx_description
1 polymer ?
#
loop_
_entity_poly.entity_id
_entity_poly.type
_entity_poly.pdbx_seq_one_letter_code
_entity_poly.pdbx_strand_id
1 'polypeptide(L)'
;MAPIIYSKSLNVPAEDLPQKIYWKQPPNQISSISELLATSYPGYGQGTRHYFGSFTYEEAAIDATDHHLTTVGGVKLYVLPLFGPASPEYNAFAFDVKADGVTDDTASLNLALNVSTRLYCPAGTYRLTSSIYSPGKSLTLRGAGIGQTVFELDHTGYGFYLGGTDDAYKTVQLIDFSIRRPGVESYSGAIGAKTLHLQYCAGATIEKIETEGNIGFAINVMDASDVVIQNCKVHSSKGDGIEHYSGTDGIHLTRVQRGKVIGCTIHNISDDPISTGSYNPGSDRQNVDILYIGNFCHTCTGGMKFYGNFRGGQMIGNRIKDCPSPGGYIVYEDRSGTEGYDQENILIQGNWAQNCGGAGGSGGISLYMPQGTAITTMRKIDILDNVIEDCTSGITCLSYDKAIKTVEALTIQGNMIRNCTKNGITLFGLEGTGNRVVNNTVRGAGEYGVLVDNMKTGSALTVQQNAFETVNKDGLYSFDNWIRPNSLRNRFIVKDNVFEGNGAADGTPTSALQMGASVMPTSIIEGNRYDFSKGFGLGLPFDSGFQSRSDARRGAVPTTGTWRRGQFIYNTSSVEGSSWGWRCVATGTFGSLSGVTADVTSGSREALFSDVTNIAEGMFLTLGADPDEPFCVQWVDPATGEVRFTKAVSLTQTGIAVGYHTPTFEEVAAALSA
;
A
#
# COMPACT_ATOMS: atom_id res chain seq x y z
N MET A 1 -19.73 -38.90 -7.79
CA MET A 1 -20.56 -38.82 -9.02
C MET A 1 -20.25 -40.06 -9.86
N ALA A 2 -21.25 -40.89 -10.16
CA ALA A 2 -21.12 -42.09 -10.99
C ALA A 2 -21.12 -41.71 -12.49
N PRO A 3 -20.45 -42.48 -13.38
CA PRO A 3 -20.36 -42.12 -14.79
C PRO A 3 -21.67 -42.42 -15.53
N ILE A 4 -22.16 -41.44 -16.26
CA ILE A 4 -23.32 -41.55 -17.15
C ILE A 4 -22.85 -42.20 -18.46
N ILE A 5 -23.26 -43.45 -18.68
CA ILE A 5 -23.08 -44.17 -19.95
C ILE A 5 -24.22 -43.77 -20.89
N TYR A 6 -23.91 -42.98 -21.92
CA TYR A 6 -24.81 -42.80 -23.06
C TYR A 6 -24.62 -43.97 -24.04
N SER A 7 -25.58 -44.89 -24.09
CA SER A 7 -25.77 -45.77 -25.26
C SER A 7 -27.07 -45.36 -25.95
N LYS A 8 -26.95 -44.70 -27.10
CA LYS A 8 -28.09 -44.46 -28.01
C LYS A 8 -27.69 -45.01 -29.36
N SER A 9 -28.21 -46.19 -29.69
CA SER A 9 -28.03 -46.86 -30.96
C SER A 9 -28.73 -46.06 -32.08
N LEU A 10 -27.95 -45.40 -32.93
CA LEU A 10 -28.41 -44.90 -34.22
C LEU A 10 -28.38 -46.05 -35.23
N ASN A 11 -29.56 -46.51 -35.65
CA ASN A 11 -29.72 -47.42 -36.79
C ASN A 11 -29.45 -46.63 -38.08
N VAL A 12 -28.28 -46.82 -38.67
CA VAL A 12 -27.95 -46.36 -40.02
C VAL A 12 -27.88 -47.59 -40.95
N PRO A 13 -28.52 -47.58 -42.13
CA PRO A 13 -28.49 -48.68 -43.09
C PRO A 13 -27.08 -48.99 -43.59
N ALA A 14 -26.77 -50.28 -43.73
CA ALA A 14 -25.41 -50.83 -43.87
C ALA A 14 -24.75 -50.66 -45.26
N GLU A 15 -25.29 -49.82 -46.14
CA GLU A 15 -25.03 -49.92 -47.59
C GLU A 15 -24.16 -48.78 -48.16
N ASP A 16 -23.91 -47.71 -47.37
CA ASP A 16 -23.08 -46.55 -47.78
C ASP A 16 -21.89 -46.28 -46.83
N LEU A 17 -21.47 -47.28 -46.03
CA LEU A 17 -20.26 -47.14 -45.21
C LEU A 17 -19.01 -47.37 -46.08
N PRO A 18 -18.07 -46.41 -46.17
CA PRO A 18 -16.82 -46.60 -46.90
C PRO A 18 -16.11 -47.87 -46.39
N GLN A 19 -15.52 -48.61 -47.33
CA GLN A 19 -14.86 -49.90 -47.16
C GLN A 19 -14.48 -50.23 -45.70
N LYS A 20 -15.04 -51.33 -45.19
CA LYS A 20 -14.59 -52.00 -43.96
C LYS A 20 -13.07 -52.10 -43.94
N ILE A 21 -12.42 -51.16 -43.26
CA ILE A 21 -11.08 -51.33 -42.73
C ILE A 21 -11.23 -52.47 -41.72
N TYR A 22 -10.78 -53.66 -42.09
CA TYR A 22 -10.63 -54.76 -41.17
C TYR A 22 -9.61 -54.31 -40.12
N TRP A 23 -10.08 -53.84 -38.97
CA TRP A 23 -9.29 -53.80 -37.76
C TRP A 23 -8.95 -55.24 -37.40
N LYS A 24 -7.88 -55.78 -37.98
CA LYS A 24 -7.12 -56.84 -37.30
C LYS A 24 -6.73 -56.20 -35.98
N GLN A 25 -7.46 -56.47 -34.90
CA GLN A 25 -6.97 -56.12 -33.57
C GLN A 25 -5.56 -56.70 -33.50
N PRO A 26 -4.51 -55.89 -33.33
CA PRO A 26 -3.17 -56.44 -33.18
C PRO A 26 -3.24 -57.46 -32.03
N PRO A 27 -2.59 -58.64 -32.15
CA PRO A 27 -2.81 -59.77 -31.25
C PRO A 27 -2.48 -59.55 -29.77
N ASN A 28 -2.07 -58.35 -29.36
CA ASN A 28 -1.65 -58.05 -28.00
C ASN A 28 -2.25 -56.70 -27.59
N GLN A 29 -3.16 -56.72 -26.61
CA GLN A 29 -3.63 -55.53 -25.91
C GLN A 29 -2.45 -54.93 -25.14
N ILE A 30 -1.74 -54.01 -25.78
CA ILE A 30 -0.74 -53.18 -25.10
C ILE A 30 -1.49 -52.31 -24.09
N SER A 31 -1.16 -52.51 -22.81
CA SER A 31 -1.87 -51.94 -21.65
C SER A 31 -1.20 -50.67 -21.12
N SER A 32 0.05 -50.41 -21.50
CA SER A 32 0.81 -49.22 -21.09
C SER A 32 1.70 -48.64 -22.19
N ILE A 33 2.15 -47.40 -22.00
CA ILE A 33 3.07 -46.73 -22.93
C ILE A 33 4.46 -47.36 -22.87
N SER A 34 4.92 -47.78 -21.68
CA SER A 34 6.15 -48.55 -21.54
C SER A 34 6.12 -49.82 -22.41
N GLU A 35 4.99 -50.52 -22.44
CA GLU A 35 4.81 -51.68 -23.33
C GLU A 35 4.81 -51.30 -24.80
N LEU A 36 4.17 -50.19 -25.20
CA LEU A 36 4.21 -49.66 -26.56
C LEU A 36 5.65 -49.37 -27.01
N LEU A 37 6.39 -48.62 -26.20
CA LEU A 37 7.76 -48.22 -26.53
C LEU A 37 8.70 -49.43 -26.55
N ALA A 38 8.43 -50.47 -25.76
CA ALA A 38 9.17 -51.73 -25.79
C ALA A 38 8.86 -52.63 -26.98
N THR A 39 7.85 -52.32 -27.81
CA THR A 39 7.49 -53.16 -28.94
C THR A 39 8.60 -53.19 -30.01
N SER A 40 8.81 -54.38 -30.58
CA SER A 40 9.70 -54.61 -31.73
C SER A 40 8.92 -54.80 -33.04
N TYR A 41 7.63 -54.45 -33.06
CA TYR A 41 6.80 -54.60 -34.25
C TYR A 41 7.30 -53.67 -35.37
N PRO A 42 7.28 -54.13 -36.63
CA PRO A 42 7.50 -53.23 -37.76
C PRO A 42 6.35 -52.22 -37.88
N GLY A 43 6.64 -51.06 -38.45
CA GLY A 43 5.62 -50.05 -38.73
C GLY A 43 4.58 -50.57 -39.73
N TYR A 44 3.33 -50.17 -39.55
CA TYR A 44 2.22 -50.50 -40.45
C TYR A 44 2.06 -49.46 -41.58
N GLY A 45 2.81 -48.36 -41.52
CA GLY A 45 2.89 -47.32 -42.54
C GLY A 45 2.49 -45.96 -41.99
N GLN A 46 3.08 -44.90 -42.55
CA GLN A 46 2.80 -43.50 -42.17
C GLN A 46 1.29 -43.22 -42.14
N GLY A 47 0.84 -42.52 -41.10
CA GLY A 47 -0.57 -42.19 -40.88
C GLY A 47 -1.37 -43.29 -40.19
N THR A 48 -0.78 -44.47 -39.96
CA THR A 48 -1.45 -45.54 -39.19
C THR A 48 -1.65 -45.08 -37.76
N ARG A 49 -2.89 -45.17 -37.27
CA ARG A 49 -3.23 -44.79 -35.91
C ARG A 49 -3.19 -45.97 -34.96
N HIS A 50 -2.60 -45.72 -33.80
CA HIS A 50 -2.54 -46.65 -32.70
C HIS A 50 -3.29 -46.11 -31.50
N TYR A 51 -4.06 -46.97 -30.84
CA TYR A 51 -4.87 -46.62 -29.68
C TYR A 51 -4.38 -47.43 -28.48
N PHE A 52 -3.92 -46.75 -27.43
CA PHE A 52 -3.39 -47.39 -26.23
C PHE A 52 -4.00 -46.76 -25.00
N GLY A 53 -4.89 -47.51 -24.34
CA GLY A 53 -5.74 -46.98 -23.27
C GLY A 53 -6.54 -45.78 -23.76
N SER A 54 -6.30 -44.62 -23.16
CA SER A 54 -6.93 -43.35 -23.50
C SER A 54 -6.12 -42.48 -24.47
N PHE A 55 -4.99 -42.97 -24.99
CA PHE A 55 -4.07 -42.21 -25.83
C PHE A 55 -4.14 -42.67 -27.28
N THR A 56 -3.92 -41.73 -28.19
CA THR A 56 -3.86 -42.00 -29.64
C THR A 56 -2.53 -41.54 -30.18
N TYR A 57 -1.94 -42.36 -31.04
CA TYR A 57 -0.67 -42.10 -31.73
C TYR A 57 -0.86 -42.27 -33.23
N GLU A 58 -0.04 -41.60 -34.02
CA GLU A 58 0.03 -41.75 -35.47
C GLU A 58 1.46 -42.09 -35.90
N GLU A 59 1.64 -43.12 -36.73
CA GLU A 59 2.96 -43.45 -37.27
C GLU A 59 3.46 -42.31 -38.15
N ALA A 60 4.64 -41.81 -37.82
CA ALA A 60 5.36 -40.84 -38.62
C ALA A 60 6.03 -41.53 -39.83
N ALA A 61 6.48 -40.73 -40.80
CA ALA A 61 7.34 -41.25 -41.85
C ALA A 61 8.62 -41.84 -41.26
N ILE A 62 9.19 -42.87 -41.90
CA ILE A 62 10.38 -43.57 -41.38
C ILE A 62 11.59 -42.63 -41.21
N ASP A 63 11.65 -41.58 -42.02
CA ASP A 63 12.67 -40.53 -42.02
C ASP A 63 12.26 -39.27 -41.24
N ALA A 64 11.06 -39.23 -40.64
CA ALA A 64 10.59 -38.09 -39.86
C ALA A 64 11.56 -37.74 -38.72
N THR A 65 11.97 -36.48 -38.63
CA THR A 65 12.88 -35.97 -37.58
C THR A 65 12.14 -35.24 -36.46
N ASP A 66 10.86 -34.97 -36.64
CA ASP A 66 9.95 -34.25 -35.75
C ASP A 66 8.99 -35.19 -34.99
N HIS A 67 9.16 -36.51 -35.13
CA HIS A 67 8.38 -37.49 -34.36
C HIS A 67 8.59 -37.31 -32.86
N HIS A 68 7.59 -37.68 -32.06
CA HIS A 68 7.65 -37.48 -30.61
C HIS A 68 8.28 -38.68 -29.89
N LEU A 69 7.94 -39.90 -30.30
CA LEU A 69 8.40 -41.13 -29.65
C LEU A 69 8.91 -42.15 -30.68
N THR A 70 9.84 -43.01 -30.28
CA THR A 70 10.32 -44.12 -31.08
C THR A 70 10.22 -45.42 -30.29
N THR A 71 9.66 -46.47 -30.89
CA THR A 71 9.61 -47.82 -30.32
C THR A 71 10.96 -48.55 -30.49
N VAL A 72 11.19 -49.64 -29.74
CA VAL A 72 12.35 -50.52 -29.91
C VAL A 72 12.45 -51.07 -31.34
N GLY A 73 11.32 -51.29 -32.01
CA GLY A 73 11.25 -51.71 -33.42
C GLY A 73 11.58 -50.61 -34.44
N GLY A 74 11.84 -49.37 -34.00
CA GLY A 74 12.17 -48.23 -34.85
C GLY A 74 10.95 -47.49 -35.42
N VAL A 75 9.73 -47.83 -34.99
CA VAL A 75 8.51 -47.10 -35.40
C VAL A 75 8.49 -45.75 -34.70
N LYS A 76 8.40 -44.68 -35.50
CA LYS A 76 8.30 -43.29 -35.07
C LYS A 76 6.83 -42.90 -34.92
N LEU A 77 6.49 -42.20 -33.83
CA LEU A 77 5.11 -41.90 -33.46
C LEU A 77 4.93 -40.40 -33.17
N TYR A 78 3.87 -39.82 -33.71
CA TYR A 78 3.29 -38.57 -33.24
C TYR A 78 2.23 -38.87 -32.19
N VAL A 79 2.30 -38.18 -31.05
CA VAL A 79 1.23 -38.14 -30.05
C VAL A 79 0.09 -37.26 -30.59
N LEU A 80 -1.15 -37.73 -30.51
CA LEU A 80 -2.34 -36.95 -30.88
C LEU A 80 -3.06 -36.41 -29.63
N PRO A 81 -3.75 -35.25 -29.74
CA PRO A 81 -4.48 -34.67 -28.61
C PRO A 81 -5.73 -35.49 -28.23
N LEU A 82 -6.15 -35.38 -26.96
CA LEU A 82 -7.30 -36.08 -26.39
C LEU A 82 -8.64 -35.71 -27.06
N PHE A 83 -8.84 -34.42 -27.39
CA PHE A 83 -10.13 -33.89 -27.87
C PHE A 83 -10.11 -33.44 -29.33
N GLY A 84 -9.26 -34.06 -30.16
CA GLY A 84 -9.13 -33.72 -31.57
C GLY A 84 -8.58 -32.29 -31.81
N PRO A 85 -8.54 -31.83 -33.07
CA PRO A 85 -7.84 -30.59 -33.44
C PRO A 85 -8.54 -29.31 -32.99
N ALA A 86 -9.84 -29.35 -32.70
CA ALA A 86 -10.61 -28.18 -32.27
C ALA A 86 -10.32 -27.74 -30.82
N SER A 87 -9.80 -28.65 -29.99
CA SER A 87 -9.38 -28.38 -28.62
C SER A 87 -8.20 -29.28 -28.25
N PRO A 88 -6.99 -28.99 -28.76
CA PRO A 88 -5.88 -29.92 -28.67
C PRO A 88 -5.27 -29.91 -27.26
N GLU A 89 -5.93 -30.55 -26.30
CA GLU A 89 -5.35 -30.87 -24.98
C GLU A 89 -4.63 -32.20 -25.06
N TYR A 90 -3.37 -32.20 -24.65
CA TYR A 90 -2.53 -33.38 -24.58
C TYR A 90 -2.46 -33.90 -23.15
N ASN A 91 -2.29 -35.21 -22.98
CA ASN A 91 -2.02 -35.80 -21.67
C ASN A 91 -0.51 -36.04 -21.52
N ALA A 92 0.08 -35.59 -20.41
CA ALA A 92 1.51 -35.76 -20.15
C ALA A 92 1.96 -37.23 -20.20
N PHE A 93 1.13 -38.17 -19.72
CA PHE A 93 1.46 -39.59 -19.77
C PHE A 93 1.67 -40.08 -21.19
N ALA A 94 0.96 -39.52 -22.19
CA ALA A 94 1.12 -39.91 -23.60
C ALA A 94 2.56 -39.71 -24.13
N PHE A 95 3.40 -38.94 -23.44
CA PHE A 95 4.80 -38.66 -23.76
C PHE A 95 5.79 -39.46 -22.88
N ASP A 96 5.35 -40.56 -22.27
CA ASP A 96 6.15 -41.42 -21.40
C ASP A 96 6.55 -40.81 -20.04
N VAL A 97 5.83 -39.79 -19.60
CA VAL A 97 5.94 -39.28 -18.23
C VAL A 97 5.38 -40.32 -17.24
N LYS A 98 6.10 -40.60 -16.15
CA LYS A 98 5.73 -41.63 -15.16
C LYS A 98 4.98 -41.05 -13.96
N ALA A 99 5.43 -39.89 -13.47
CA ALA A 99 4.88 -39.25 -12.27
C ALA A 99 4.81 -40.17 -11.02
N ASP A 100 5.84 -41.00 -10.83
CA ASP A 100 5.95 -41.97 -9.73
C ASP A 100 6.82 -41.47 -8.56
N GLY A 101 7.36 -40.25 -8.65
CA GLY A 101 8.26 -39.62 -7.68
C GLY A 101 9.69 -40.17 -7.70
N VAL A 102 10.01 -41.10 -8.60
CA VAL A 102 11.32 -41.78 -8.65
C VAL A 102 11.99 -41.59 -10.00
N THR A 103 11.24 -41.82 -11.08
CA THR A 103 11.70 -41.65 -12.44
C THR A 103 11.84 -40.18 -12.77
N ASP A 104 12.95 -39.81 -13.41
CA ASP A 104 13.14 -38.44 -13.89
C ASP A 104 12.24 -38.17 -15.09
N ASP A 105 11.25 -37.30 -14.91
CA ASP A 105 10.24 -36.94 -15.89
C ASP A 105 10.63 -35.73 -16.74
N THR A 106 11.80 -35.12 -16.50
CA THR A 106 12.16 -33.81 -17.07
C THR A 106 12.16 -33.79 -18.59
N ALA A 107 12.80 -34.79 -19.23
CA ALA A 107 12.90 -34.84 -20.69
C ALA A 107 11.53 -35.07 -21.35
N SER A 108 10.75 -36.01 -20.83
CA SER A 108 9.41 -36.35 -21.31
C SER A 108 8.43 -35.19 -21.15
N LEU A 109 8.51 -34.46 -20.04
CA LEU A 109 7.66 -33.29 -19.79
C LEU A 109 8.04 -32.11 -20.70
N ASN A 110 9.33 -31.83 -20.89
CA ASN A 110 9.78 -30.80 -21.84
C ASN A 110 9.36 -31.14 -23.28
N LEU A 111 9.44 -32.42 -23.68
CA LEU A 111 8.91 -32.87 -24.97
C LEU A 111 7.40 -32.60 -25.09
N ALA A 112 6.62 -32.97 -24.08
CA ALA A 112 5.18 -32.75 -24.06
C ALA A 112 4.82 -31.25 -24.20
N LEU A 113 5.56 -30.37 -23.52
CA LEU A 113 5.38 -28.91 -23.59
C LEU A 113 5.81 -28.33 -24.95
N ASN A 114 6.89 -28.84 -25.55
CA ASN A 114 7.34 -28.41 -26.87
C ASN A 114 6.29 -28.72 -27.95
N VAL A 115 5.59 -29.85 -27.83
CA VAL A 115 4.51 -30.24 -28.76
C VAL A 115 3.21 -29.51 -28.47
N SER A 116 2.77 -29.45 -27.20
CA SER A 116 1.42 -29.03 -26.84
C SER A 116 1.30 -27.53 -26.53
N THR A 117 0.19 -26.90 -26.92
CA THR A 117 -0.21 -25.58 -26.40
C THR A 117 -1.09 -25.70 -25.17
N ARG A 118 -1.66 -26.89 -24.92
CA ARG A 118 -2.47 -27.23 -23.75
C ARG A 118 -2.06 -28.62 -23.25
N LEU A 119 -1.48 -28.68 -22.07
CA LEU A 119 -1.03 -29.91 -21.43
C LEU A 119 -1.81 -30.16 -20.14
N TYR A 120 -2.42 -31.34 -20.04
CA TYR A 120 -2.97 -31.87 -18.81
C TYR A 120 -1.98 -32.85 -18.19
N CYS A 121 -1.59 -32.58 -16.95
CA CYS A 121 -0.81 -33.48 -16.10
C CYS A 121 -1.76 -34.16 -15.11
N PRO A 122 -1.99 -35.48 -15.23
CA PRO A 122 -2.78 -36.22 -14.24
C PRO A 122 -2.19 -36.16 -12.81
N ALA A 123 -2.90 -36.78 -11.86
CA ALA A 123 -2.38 -36.92 -10.51
C ALA A 123 -1.12 -37.82 -10.51
N GLY A 124 -0.14 -37.46 -9.69
CA GLY A 124 1.16 -38.10 -9.59
C GLY A 124 2.25 -37.13 -9.12
N THR A 125 3.43 -37.68 -8.81
CA THR A 125 4.62 -36.91 -8.41
C THR A 125 5.64 -36.96 -9.54
N TYR A 126 5.85 -35.84 -10.20
CA TYR A 126 6.74 -35.67 -11.34
C TYR A 126 8.11 -35.25 -10.82
N ARG A 127 9.09 -36.16 -10.78
CA ARG A 127 10.45 -35.81 -10.34
C ARG A 127 11.20 -35.12 -11.46
N LEU A 128 11.70 -33.92 -11.19
CA LEU A 128 12.39 -33.07 -12.15
C LEU A 128 13.84 -32.89 -11.70
N THR A 129 14.80 -33.38 -12.48
CA THR A 129 16.25 -33.24 -12.20
C THR A 129 16.85 -31.99 -12.88
N SER A 130 16.08 -31.29 -13.73
CA SER A 130 16.46 -30.00 -14.30
C SER A 130 15.23 -29.11 -14.59
N SER A 131 15.48 -27.84 -14.95
CA SER A 131 14.42 -26.87 -15.22
C SER A 131 13.49 -27.27 -16.37
N ILE A 132 12.22 -26.94 -16.22
CA ILE A 132 11.24 -26.95 -17.31
C ILE A 132 11.31 -25.63 -18.06
N TYR A 133 11.57 -25.71 -19.36
CA TYR A 133 11.88 -24.55 -20.20
C TYR A 133 11.01 -24.53 -21.45
N SER A 134 10.18 -23.49 -21.59
CA SER A 134 9.35 -23.31 -22.79
C SER A 134 9.13 -21.83 -23.11
N PRO A 135 10.20 -21.07 -23.44
CA PRO A 135 10.08 -19.69 -23.88
C PRO A 135 9.46 -19.60 -25.29
N GLY A 136 8.94 -18.42 -25.63
CA GLY A 136 8.42 -18.10 -26.96
C GLY A 136 7.05 -18.72 -27.30
N LYS A 137 6.41 -19.44 -26.38
CA LYS A 137 5.18 -20.19 -26.64
C LYS A 137 4.03 -19.77 -25.72
N SER A 138 2.82 -19.67 -26.28
CA SER A 138 1.61 -19.58 -25.46
C SER A 138 1.21 -20.98 -25.01
N LEU A 139 0.92 -21.13 -23.71
CA LEU A 139 0.82 -22.42 -23.06
C LEU A 139 -0.27 -22.40 -21.98
N THR A 140 -1.09 -23.45 -21.95
CA THR A 140 -1.90 -23.82 -20.78
C THR A 140 -1.34 -25.12 -20.19
N LEU A 141 -0.91 -25.10 -18.93
CA LEU A 141 -0.55 -26.27 -18.15
C LEU A 141 -1.57 -26.44 -17.02
N ARG A 142 -2.23 -27.59 -16.98
CA ARG A 142 -3.27 -27.90 -16.00
C ARG A 142 -2.95 -29.20 -15.27
N GLY A 143 -2.97 -29.19 -13.95
CA GLY A 143 -2.89 -30.38 -13.13
C GLY A 143 -4.26 -30.94 -12.75
N ALA A 144 -4.27 -31.96 -11.90
CA ALA A 144 -5.46 -32.58 -11.32
C ALA A 144 -5.92 -31.92 -9.99
N GLY A 145 -5.15 -30.96 -9.46
CA GLY A 145 -5.40 -30.27 -8.20
C GLY A 145 -4.12 -30.07 -7.38
N ILE A 146 -4.14 -29.09 -6.47
CA ILE A 146 -3.11 -28.91 -5.43
C ILE A 146 -2.94 -30.22 -4.64
N GLY A 147 -1.70 -30.68 -4.50
CA GLY A 147 -1.33 -31.93 -3.85
C GLY A 147 -1.71 -33.21 -4.62
N GLN A 148 -2.38 -33.10 -5.77
CA GLN A 148 -2.70 -34.24 -6.64
C GLN A 148 -1.67 -34.37 -7.76
N THR A 149 -1.39 -33.26 -8.46
CA THR A 149 -0.28 -33.15 -9.41
C THR A 149 0.84 -32.40 -8.72
N VAL A 150 1.96 -33.08 -8.47
CA VAL A 150 3.10 -32.51 -7.73
C VAL A 150 4.33 -32.54 -8.62
N PHE A 151 4.90 -31.37 -8.94
CA PHE A 151 6.21 -31.28 -9.58
C PHE A 151 7.29 -31.16 -8.50
N GLU A 152 8.05 -32.24 -8.30
CA GLU A 152 9.13 -32.29 -7.31
C GLU A 152 10.46 -31.89 -7.96
N LEU A 153 11.04 -30.78 -7.50
CA LEU A 153 12.31 -30.25 -7.99
C LEU A 153 13.47 -30.93 -7.25
N ASP A 154 14.09 -31.90 -7.91
CA ASP A 154 15.33 -32.57 -7.46
C ASP A 154 16.56 -31.88 -8.06
N HIS A 155 16.58 -30.55 -7.94
CA HIS A 155 17.69 -29.70 -8.34
C HIS A 155 17.59 -28.32 -7.67
N THR A 156 18.66 -27.52 -7.76
CA THR A 156 18.71 -26.17 -7.16
C THR A 156 18.46 -25.03 -8.14
N GLY A 157 18.40 -25.30 -9.45
CA GLY A 157 18.07 -24.33 -10.50
C GLY A 157 16.61 -23.83 -10.49
N TYR A 158 16.21 -23.10 -11.56
CA TYR A 158 14.83 -22.67 -11.76
C TYR A 158 13.88 -23.88 -11.87
N GLY A 159 12.68 -23.80 -11.30
CA GLY A 159 11.67 -24.84 -11.52
C GLY A 159 11.11 -24.74 -12.94
N PHE A 160 10.26 -23.75 -13.16
CA PHE A 160 9.65 -23.45 -14.47
C PHE A 160 10.11 -22.08 -14.97
N TYR A 161 10.56 -22.03 -16.23
CA TYR A 161 10.86 -20.79 -16.94
C TYR A 161 10.02 -20.75 -18.22
N LEU A 162 9.01 -19.89 -18.22
CA LEU A 162 7.96 -19.84 -19.25
C LEU A 162 7.75 -18.40 -19.73
N GLY A 163 7.13 -18.24 -20.89
CA GLY A 163 6.69 -16.94 -21.39
C GLY A 163 7.25 -16.61 -22.76
N GLY A 164 7.34 -15.31 -23.08
CA GLY A 164 7.71 -14.81 -24.40
C GLY A 164 9.16 -14.34 -24.52
N THR A 165 9.37 -13.49 -25.51
CA THR A 165 10.56 -12.66 -25.70
C THR A 165 10.13 -11.19 -25.72
N ASP A 166 11.10 -10.27 -25.63
CA ASP A 166 10.80 -8.83 -25.53
C ASP A 166 9.96 -8.28 -26.71
N ASP A 167 10.05 -8.93 -27.87
CA ASP A 167 9.32 -8.62 -29.10
C ASP A 167 8.08 -9.50 -29.33
N ALA A 168 7.85 -10.53 -28.52
CA ALA A 168 6.77 -11.50 -28.73
C ALA A 168 6.18 -12.01 -27.41
N TYR A 169 5.26 -11.23 -26.86
CA TYR A 169 4.55 -11.57 -25.63
C TYR A 169 3.69 -12.82 -25.82
N LYS A 170 3.58 -13.64 -24.75
CA LYS A 170 2.82 -14.90 -24.79
C LYS A 170 1.78 -14.98 -23.67
N THR A 171 0.72 -15.73 -23.93
CA THR A 171 -0.27 -16.06 -22.90
C THR A 171 0.12 -17.37 -22.23
N VAL A 172 0.29 -17.33 -20.91
CA VAL A 172 0.63 -18.51 -20.09
C VAL A 172 -0.45 -18.72 -19.04
N GLN A 173 -1.02 -19.92 -18.96
CA GLN A 173 -2.04 -20.30 -17.99
C GLN A 173 -1.56 -21.51 -17.21
N LEU A 174 -1.48 -21.40 -15.89
CA LEU A 174 -1.00 -22.45 -14.99
C LEU A 174 -2.07 -22.69 -13.93
N ILE A 175 -2.59 -23.92 -13.85
CA ILE A 175 -3.81 -24.22 -13.09
C ILE A 175 -3.71 -25.56 -12.35
N ASP A 176 -4.10 -25.60 -11.07
CA ASP A 176 -4.40 -26.83 -10.30
C ASP A 176 -3.22 -27.81 -10.10
N PHE A 177 -2.08 -27.36 -9.58
CA PHE A 177 -0.96 -28.25 -9.21
C PHE A 177 -0.06 -27.68 -8.10
N SER A 178 0.80 -28.52 -7.53
CA SER A 178 1.85 -28.11 -6.59
C SER A 178 3.23 -28.19 -7.24
N ILE A 179 4.14 -27.29 -6.85
CA ILE A 179 5.58 -27.37 -7.12
C ILE A 179 6.28 -27.43 -5.77
N ARG A 180 7.11 -28.45 -5.55
CA ARG A 180 7.78 -28.69 -4.28
C ARG A 180 9.27 -28.87 -4.49
N ARG A 181 10.08 -28.30 -3.61
CA ARG A 181 11.52 -28.56 -3.56
C ARG A 181 11.90 -29.07 -2.16
N PRO A 182 12.12 -30.38 -2.00
CA PRO A 182 12.54 -30.92 -0.72
C PRO A 182 13.94 -30.43 -0.32
N GLY A 183 14.21 -30.32 0.97
CA GLY A 183 15.55 -30.05 1.50
C GLY A 183 16.02 -28.59 1.44
N VAL A 184 15.14 -27.62 1.13
CA VAL A 184 15.52 -26.21 1.03
C VAL A 184 16.10 -25.65 2.33
N GLU A 185 15.67 -26.18 3.48
CA GLU A 185 16.10 -25.80 4.81
C GLU A 185 17.61 -26.05 5.03
N SER A 186 18.18 -27.00 4.29
CA SER A 186 19.60 -27.33 4.34
C SER A 186 20.42 -26.63 3.25
N TYR A 187 19.77 -25.88 2.35
CA TYR A 187 20.44 -25.25 1.21
C TYR A 187 21.25 -24.01 1.63
N SER A 188 22.57 -24.13 1.59
CA SER A 188 23.51 -23.04 1.93
C SER A 188 24.00 -22.21 0.73
N GLY A 189 23.58 -22.55 -0.50
CA GLY A 189 24.02 -21.86 -1.71
C GLY A 189 23.40 -20.48 -1.94
N ALA A 190 23.68 -19.89 -3.10
CA ALA A 190 23.21 -18.55 -3.47
C ALA A 190 21.69 -18.49 -3.66
N ILE A 191 21.09 -17.38 -3.26
CA ILE A 191 19.69 -17.06 -3.55
C ILE A 191 19.57 -16.64 -5.02
N GLY A 192 18.43 -16.96 -5.66
CA GLY A 192 18.10 -16.43 -6.99
C GLY A 192 17.33 -17.39 -7.88
N ALA A 193 17.37 -18.69 -7.58
CA ALA A 193 16.56 -19.68 -8.29
C ALA A 193 15.08 -19.49 -7.95
N LYS A 194 14.30 -19.14 -8.98
CA LYS A 194 12.85 -18.97 -8.94
C LYS A 194 12.14 -20.31 -9.09
N THR A 195 11.12 -20.57 -8.30
CA THR A 195 10.32 -21.80 -8.44
C THR A 195 9.47 -21.74 -9.71
N LEU A 196 8.78 -20.62 -9.91
CA LEU A 196 8.02 -20.32 -11.11
C LEU A 196 8.40 -18.93 -11.64
N HIS A 197 8.88 -18.87 -12.87
CA HIS A 197 9.25 -17.63 -13.54
C HIS A 197 8.53 -17.48 -14.87
N LEU A 198 7.77 -16.39 -14.99
CA LEU A 198 7.13 -15.97 -16.23
C LEU A 198 7.74 -14.64 -16.68
N GLN A 199 8.12 -14.56 -17.95
CA GLN A 199 8.65 -13.32 -18.52
C GLN A 199 7.95 -12.98 -19.85
N TYR A 200 7.80 -11.69 -20.17
CA TYR A 200 7.24 -11.24 -21.45
C TYR A 200 5.88 -11.87 -21.75
N CYS A 201 4.95 -11.74 -20.80
CA CYS A 201 3.63 -12.35 -20.88
C CYS A 201 2.52 -11.31 -21.02
N ALA A 202 1.50 -11.62 -21.81
CA ALA A 202 0.26 -10.84 -21.90
C ALA A 202 -0.93 -11.76 -21.58
N GLY A 203 -1.69 -11.42 -20.54
CA GLY A 203 -2.81 -12.24 -20.09
C GLY A 203 -2.39 -13.48 -19.30
N ALA A 204 -1.26 -13.44 -18.57
CA ALA A 204 -0.83 -14.59 -17.78
C ALA A 204 -1.81 -14.88 -16.63
N THR A 205 -2.18 -16.15 -16.45
CA THR A 205 -3.03 -16.61 -15.35
C THR A 205 -2.33 -17.70 -14.55
N ILE A 206 -2.22 -17.51 -13.24
CA ILE A 206 -1.68 -18.51 -12.30
C ILE A 206 -2.77 -18.74 -11.26
N GLU A 207 -3.41 -19.90 -11.28
CA GLU A 207 -4.59 -20.18 -10.45
C GLU A 207 -4.41 -21.50 -9.68
N LYS A 208 -4.70 -21.48 -8.38
CA LYS A 208 -4.68 -22.69 -7.53
C LYS A 208 -3.37 -23.46 -7.66
N ILE A 209 -2.27 -22.72 -7.58
CA ILE A 209 -0.92 -23.27 -7.55
C ILE A 209 -0.40 -23.23 -6.12
N GLU A 210 0.23 -24.32 -5.69
CA GLU A 210 1.03 -24.35 -4.46
C GLU A 210 2.52 -24.35 -4.79
N THR A 211 3.32 -23.56 -4.07
CA THR A 211 4.78 -23.59 -4.16
C THR A 211 5.39 -23.75 -2.76
N GLU A 212 6.21 -24.77 -2.57
CA GLU A 212 6.91 -25.11 -1.33
C GLU A 212 8.41 -25.28 -1.60
N GLY A 213 9.27 -24.83 -0.67
CA GLY A 213 10.71 -25.08 -0.75
C GLY A 213 11.48 -24.05 -1.57
N ASN A 214 11.08 -22.78 -1.51
CA ASN A 214 11.54 -21.76 -2.46
C ASN A 214 12.95 -21.25 -2.12
N ILE A 215 13.93 -21.39 -3.04
CA ILE A 215 15.30 -20.87 -2.83
C ILE A 215 15.38 -19.35 -3.04
N GLY A 216 14.72 -18.85 -4.08
CA GLY A 216 14.50 -17.43 -4.37
C GLY A 216 13.02 -17.13 -4.44
N PHE A 217 12.59 -16.30 -5.39
CA PHE A 217 11.17 -15.99 -5.58
C PHE A 217 10.34 -17.25 -5.85
N ALA A 218 9.22 -17.42 -5.15
CA ALA A 218 8.35 -18.56 -5.41
C ALA A 218 7.61 -18.40 -6.74
N ILE A 219 6.91 -17.28 -6.93
CA ILE A 219 6.27 -16.90 -8.18
C ILE A 219 6.81 -15.54 -8.59
N ASN A 220 7.51 -15.48 -9.72
CA ASN A 220 8.02 -14.25 -10.28
C ASN A 220 7.48 -14.01 -11.68
N VAL A 221 6.86 -12.85 -11.89
CA VAL A 221 6.36 -12.42 -13.19
C VAL A 221 7.04 -11.11 -13.56
N MET A 222 7.67 -11.07 -14.73
CA MET A 222 8.52 -9.96 -15.15
C MET A 222 8.17 -9.48 -16.56
N ASP A 223 8.19 -8.17 -16.78
CA ASP A 223 7.92 -7.54 -18.08
C ASP A 223 6.60 -8.05 -18.70
N ALA A 224 5.49 -7.89 -17.97
CA ALA A 224 4.22 -8.53 -18.34
C ALA A 224 3.03 -7.56 -18.26
N SER A 225 1.91 -7.97 -18.84
CA SER A 225 0.65 -7.24 -18.72
C SER A 225 -0.55 -8.16 -18.54
N ASP A 226 -1.62 -7.62 -17.94
CA ASP A 226 -2.89 -8.33 -17.71
C ASP A 226 -2.69 -9.64 -16.94
N VAL A 227 -1.83 -9.60 -15.91
CA VAL A 227 -1.46 -10.75 -15.09
C VAL A 227 -2.50 -10.99 -14.00
N VAL A 228 -2.95 -12.22 -13.82
CA VAL A 228 -3.81 -12.64 -12.70
C VAL A 228 -3.17 -13.81 -11.96
N ILE A 229 -2.90 -13.62 -10.67
CA ILE A 229 -2.46 -14.67 -9.76
C ILE A 229 -3.55 -14.81 -8.70
N GLN A 230 -4.16 -15.99 -8.59
CA GLN A 230 -5.32 -16.15 -7.71
C GLN A 230 -5.42 -17.50 -7.01
N ASN A 231 -5.91 -17.48 -5.77
CA ASN A 231 -6.16 -18.66 -4.95
C ASN A 231 -4.94 -19.58 -4.83
N CYS A 232 -3.73 -19.01 -4.85
CA CYS A 232 -2.48 -19.75 -4.73
C CYS A 232 -2.04 -19.87 -3.26
N LYS A 233 -1.19 -20.86 -2.98
CA LYS A 233 -0.57 -21.07 -1.68
C LYS A 233 0.95 -21.03 -1.83
N VAL A 234 1.63 -20.13 -1.13
CA VAL A 234 3.08 -19.97 -1.25
C VAL A 234 3.69 -20.06 0.14
N HIS A 235 4.57 -21.04 0.38
CA HIS A 235 5.14 -21.18 1.70
C HIS A 235 6.53 -21.80 1.75
N SER A 236 7.14 -21.66 2.93
CA SER A 236 8.40 -22.33 3.29
C SER A 236 9.51 -22.01 2.31
N SER A 237 9.91 -20.73 2.24
CA SER A 237 11.13 -20.34 1.53
C SER A 237 12.37 -20.74 2.33
N LYS A 238 13.54 -20.65 1.70
CA LYS A 238 14.82 -20.64 2.42
C LYS A 238 14.76 -19.62 3.56
N GLY A 239 15.08 -20.05 4.78
CA GLY A 239 14.99 -19.26 6.01
C GLY A 239 13.64 -19.32 6.74
N ASP A 240 12.63 -19.97 6.16
CA ASP A 240 11.31 -20.29 6.74
C ASP A 240 10.58 -19.08 7.38
N GLY A 241 10.83 -17.87 6.88
CA GLY A 241 10.26 -16.62 7.42
C GLY A 241 10.83 -16.18 8.77
N ILE A 242 11.90 -16.82 9.24
CA ILE A 242 12.62 -16.45 10.46
C ILE A 242 13.81 -15.56 10.10
N GLU A 243 14.60 -15.99 9.12
CA GLU A 243 15.78 -15.25 8.65
C GLU A 243 15.42 -14.39 7.46
N HIS A 244 15.98 -13.18 7.39
CA HIS A 244 15.82 -12.32 6.22
C HIS A 244 16.76 -12.73 5.09
N TYR A 245 16.20 -12.99 3.90
CA TYR A 245 16.97 -13.31 2.71
C TYR A 245 16.45 -12.52 1.52
N SER A 246 17.18 -11.48 1.11
CA SER A 246 16.76 -10.66 -0.02
C SER A 246 16.60 -11.48 -1.30
N GLY A 247 15.47 -11.31 -2.00
CA GLY A 247 15.18 -12.05 -3.23
C GLY A 247 14.48 -13.40 -3.03
N THR A 248 13.89 -13.61 -1.84
CA THR A 248 13.13 -14.81 -1.48
C THR A 248 11.62 -14.57 -1.37
N ASP A 249 11.12 -13.53 -2.06
CA ASP A 249 9.73 -13.12 -2.00
C ASP A 249 8.76 -14.25 -2.39
N GLY A 250 7.56 -14.21 -1.83
CA GLY A 250 6.51 -15.16 -2.19
C GLY A 250 6.06 -14.94 -3.63
N ILE A 251 5.37 -13.82 -3.86
CA ILE A 251 4.92 -13.40 -5.19
C ILE A 251 5.59 -12.07 -5.53
N HIS A 252 6.30 -12.03 -6.65
CA HIS A 252 7.04 -10.86 -7.08
C HIS A 252 6.66 -10.45 -8.50
N LEU A 253 6.12 -9.24 -8.66
CA LEU A 253 5.83 -8.64 -9.97
C LEU A 253 6.87 -7.57 -10.31
N THR A 254 7.56 -7.72 -11.45
CA THR A 254 8.55 -6.74 -11.90
C THR A 254 8.17 -6.13 -13.23
N ARG A 255 7.95 -4.81 -13.30
CA ARG A 255 7.57 -4.08 -14.53
C ARG A 255 6.30 -4.69 -15.18
N VAL A 256 5.26 -4.85 -14.37
CA VAL A 256 3.97 -5.41 -14.75
C VAL A 256 2.91 -4.31 -14.89
N GLN A 257 2.07 -4.41 -15.92
CA GLN A 257 0.92 -3.53 -16.10
C GLN A 257 -0.39 -4.30 -15.88
N ARG A 258 -1.34 -3.71 -15.14
CA ARG A 258 -2.67 -4.30 -14.88
C ARG A 258 -2.59 -5.68 -14.21
N GLY A 259 -1.66 -5.84 -13.28
CA GLY A 259 -1.43 -7.08 -12.52
C GLY A 259 -2.36 -7.22 -11.32
N LYS A 260 -2.79 -8.44 -11.00
CA LYS A 260 -3.69 -8.75 -9.87
C LYS A 260 -3.19 -9.94 -9.07
N VAL A 261 -3.21 -9.82 -7.74
CA VAL A 261 -2.95 -10.91 -6.79
C VAL A 261 -4.16 -11.04 -5.85
N ILE A 262 -4.88 -12.16 -5.95
CA ILE A 262 -6.25 -12.30 -5.43
C ILE A 262 -6.36 -13.55 -4.54
N GLY A 263 -6.76 -13.38 -3.28
CA GLY A 263 -7.13 -14.52 -2.43
C GLY A 263 -6.01 -15.53 -2.17
N CYS A 264 -4.75 -15.11 -2.27
CA CYS A 264 -3.60 -15.99 -2.03
C CYS A 264 -3.31 -16.10 -0.52
N THR A 265 -2.81 -17.27 -0.11
CA THR A 265 -2.27 -17.49 1.24
C THR A 265 -0.76 -17.66 1.17
N ILE A 266 -0.02 -16.80 1.86
CA ILE A 266 1.46 -16.78 1.80
C ILE A 266 2.03 -16.79 3.22
N HIS A 267 2.94 -17.71 3.53
CA HIS A 267 3.53 -17.75 4.88
C HIS A 267 4.93 -18.37 4.91
N ASN A 268 5.67 -18.12 5.99
CA ASN A 268 7.03 -18.63 6.15
C ASN A 268 7.95 -18.20 4.98
N ILE A 269 7.90 -16.89 4.67
CA ILE A 269 8.66 -16.27 3.57
C ILE A 269 9.72 -15.36 4.14
N SER A 270 10.96 -15.53 3.70
CA SER A 270 12.13 -14.85 4.25
C SER A 270 12.38 -13.44 3.72
N ASP A 271 11.54 -12.98 2.81
CA ASP A 271 11.46 -11.60 2.35
C ASP A 271 9.99 -11.15 2.32
N ASP A 272 9.61 -10.33 1.34
CA ASP A 272 8.24 -9.88 1.17
C ASP A 272 7.31 -11.02 0.70
N PRO A 273 6.15 -11.24 1.36
CA PRO A 273 5.19 -12.22 0.88
C PRO A 273 4.60 -11.86 -0.49
N ILE A 274 4.36 -10.57 -0.74
CA ILE A 274 3.94 -10.05 -2.04
C ILE A 274 4.66 -8.73 -2.27
N SER A 275 5.37 -8.61 -3.38
CA SER A 275 6.04 -7.37 -3.76
C SER A 275 5.85 -7.06 -5.24
N THR A 276 5.86 -5.76 -5.53
CA THR A 276 5.88 -5.27 -6.91
C THR A 276 6.84 -4.11 -7.02
N GLY A 277 7.76 -4.16 -7.98
CA GLY A 277 8.64 -3.02 -8.22
C GLY A 277 9.27 -2.99 -9.60
N SER A 278 9.88 -1.85 -9.93
CA SER A 278 10.31 -1.54 -11.30
C SER A 278 11.83 -1.50 -11.45
N TYR A 279 12.58 -2.09 -10.51
CA TYR A 279 14.03 -1.93 -10.46
C TYR A 279 14.71 -2.39 -11.76
N ASN A 280 15.11 -1.42 -12.59
CA ASN A 280 16.03 -1.57 -13.70
C ASN A 280 16.48 -0.17 -14.16
N PRO A 281 17.71 0.24 -13.81
CA PRO A 281 18.25 1.53 -14.22
C PRO A 281 18.14 1.72 -15.75
N GLY A 282 17.52 2.82 -16.18
CA GLY A 282 17.31 3.13 -17.60
C GLY A 282 16.10 2.47 -18.29
N SER A 283 15.29 1.67 -17.60
CA SER A 283 14.01 1.17 -18.13
C SER A 283 12.89 2.18 -17.90
N ASP A 284 12.17 2.55 -18.96
CA ASP A 284 10.94 3.35 -18.88
C ASP A 284 9.73 2.54 -18.42
N ARG A 285 9.84 1.20 -18.42
CA ARG A 285 8.76 0.30 -17.99
C ARG A 285 8.55 0.40 -16.48
N GLN A 286 7.36 0.86 -16.09
CA GLN A 286 6.92 1.00 -14.71
C GLN A 286 5.86 -0.05 -14.36
N ASN A 287 5.59 -0.23 -13.08
CA ASN A 287 4.38 -0.94 -12.68
C ASN A 287 3.20 0.02 -12.67
N VAL A 288 2.11 -0.41 -13.31
CA VAL A 288 0.91 0.42 -13.49
C VAL A 288 -0.33 -0.41 -13.18
N ASP A 289 -1.25 0.13 -12.40
CA ASP A 289 -2.56 -0.45 -12.10
C ASP A 289 -2.49 -1.85 -11.47
N ILE A 290 -1.74 -1.97 -10.37
CA ILE A 290 -1.55 -3.25 -9.66
C ILE A 290 -2.56 -3.39 -8.52
N LEU A 291 -3.21 -4.54 -8.39
CA LEU A 291 -4.19 -4.81 -7.34
C LEU A 291 -3.79 -6.02 -6.48
N TYR A 292 -3.64 -5.82 -5.18
CA TYR A 292 -3.63 -6.88 -4.17
C TYR A 292 -4.96 -6.90 -3.44
N ILE A 293 -5.72 -7.99 -3.51
CA ILE A 293 -7.04 -8.07 -2.89
C ILE A 293 -7.30 -9.39 -2.17
N GLY A 294 -7.76 -9.30 -0.91
CA GLY A 294 -8.20 -10.45 -0.13
C GLY A 294 -7.12 -11.49 0.18
N ASN A 295 -5.84 -11.11 0.14
CA ASN A 295 -4.73 -12.01 0.44
C ASN A 295 -4.51 -12.13 1.95
N PHE A 296 -3.98 -13.27 2.38
CA PHE A 296 -3.56 -13.50 3.76
C PHE A 296 -2.09 -13.87 3.82
N CYS A 297 -1.30 -13.03 4.49
CA CYS A 297 0.13 -13.25 4.69
C CYS A 297 0.45 -13.39 6.18
N HIS A 298 1.27 -14.36 6.57
CA HIS A 298 1.74 -14.42 7.95
C HIS A 298 3.10 -15.07 8.13
N THR A 299 3.79 -14.75 9.23
CA THR A 299 5.09 -15.38 9.55
C THR A 299 6.08 -15.16 8.39
N CYS A 300 6.15 -13.93 7.89
CA CYS A 300 7.08 -13.54 6.83
C CYS A 300 8.03 -12.49 7.39
N THR A 301 9.27 -12.46 6.92
CA THR A 301 10.21 -11.44 7.37
C THR A 301 9.77 -10.06 6.90
N GLY A 302 9.37 -9.94 5.62
CA GLY A 302 8.91 -8.75 4.90
C GLY A 302 7.41 -8.46 4.98
N GLY A 303 6.97 -7.45 4.24
CA GLY A 303 5.56 -7.01 4.16
C GLY A 303 5.02 -7.00 2.73
N MET A 304 3.74 -6.69 2.55
CA MET A 304 3.20 -6.45 1.20
C MET A 304 3.76 -5.13 0.66
N LYS A 305 4.50 -5.16 -0.44
CA LYS A 305 5.34 -4.03 -0.87
C LYS A 305 5.03 -3.53 -2.27
N PHE A 306 4.97 -2.21 -2.43
CA PHE A 306 5.16 -1.50 -3.69
C PHE A 306 6.47 -0.72 -3.62
N TYR A 307 7.30 -0.82 -4.65
CA TYR A 307 8.58 -0.10 -4.69
C TYR A 307 9.03 0.31 -6.09
N GLY A 308 9.99 1.23 -6.18
CA GLY A 308 10.43 1.81 -7.45
C GLY A 308 9.38 2.74 -8.08
N ASN A 309 9.43 2.94 -9.40
CA ASN A 309 8.46 3.74 -10.15
C ASN A 309 7.12 3.00 -10.23
N PHE A 310 6.08 3.62 -9.69
CA PHE A 310 4.83 2.91 -9.47
C PHE A 310 3.61 3.84 -9.53
N ARG A 311 2.59 3.45 -10.30
CA ARG A 311 1.36 4.23 -10.46
C ARG A 311 0.12 3.37 -10.31
N GLY A 312 -0.89 3.87 -9.60
CA GLY A 312 -2.23 3.30 -9.63
C GLY A 312 -2.40 1.99 -8.85
N GLY A 313 -1.53 1.70 -7.87
CA GLY A 313 -1.65 0.44 -7.14
C GLY A 313 -2.59 0.50 -5.94
N GLN A 314 -3.15 -0.66 -5.63
CA GLN A 314 -4.21 -0.81 -4.66
C GLN A 314 -3.96 -2.04 -3.79
N MET A 315 -4.03 -1.88 -2.48
CA MET A 315 -4.04 -2.96 -1.49
C MET A 315 -5.38 -2.91 -0.76
N ILE A 316 -6.28 -3.86 -1.06
CA ILE A 316 -7.66 -3.83 -0.58
C ILE A 316 -8.04 -5.10 0.19
N GLY A 317 -8.54 -4.97 1.41
CA GLY A 317 -9.13 -6.11 2.14
C GLY A 317 -8.14 -7.24 2.46
N ASN A 318 -6.84 -6.96 2.49
CA ASN A 318 -5.82 -7.94 2.79
C ASN A 318 -5.65 -8.11 4.30
N ARG A 319 -4.99 -9.20 4.70
CA ARG A 319 -4.60 -9.49 6.08
C ARG A 319 -3.12 -9.81 6.14
N ILE A 320 -2.39 -9.18 7.06
CA ILE A 320 -0.99 -9.49 7.32
C ILE A 320 -0.73 -9.62 8.82
N LYS A 321 0.03 -10.64 9.21
CA LYS A 321 0.28 -10.95 10.63
C LYS A 321 1.70 -11.46 10.88
N ASP A 322 2.31 -11.07 12.00
CA ASP A 322 3.61 -11.61 12.44
C ASP A 322 4.70 -11.36 11.38
N CYS A 323 4.76 -10.11 10.90
CA CYS A 323 5.67 -9.65 9.84
C CYS A 323 6.56 -8.51 10.36
N PRO A 324 7.71 -8.83 10.96
CA PRO A 324 8.42 -7.90 11.83
C PRO A 324 9.26 -6.85 11.11
N SER A 325 9.51 -6.86 9.79
CA SER A 325 10.37 -5.83 9.17
C SER A 325 10.15 -5.64 7.66
N PRO A 326 10.02 -4.43 7.09
CA PRO A 326 9.91 -3.10 7.69
C PRO A 326 8.45 -2.61 7.80
N GLY A 327 7.48 -3.52 7.91
CA GLY A 327 6.08 -3.17 8.13
C GLY A 327 5.12 -4.20 7.55
N GLY A 328 3.83 -3.99 7.77
CA GLY A 328 2.79 -4.85 7.20
C GLY A 328 2.55 -4.53 5.71
N TYR A 329 2.12 -3.30 5.44
CA TYR A 329 1.92 -2.76 4.09
C TYR A 329 2.92 -1.65 3.83
N ILE A 330 3.61 -1.70 2.70
CA ILE A 330 4.79 -0.87 2.46
C ILE A 330 4.71 -0.22 1.08
N VAL A 331 4.93 1.08 1.04
CA VAL A 331 5.25 1.85 -0.16
C VAL A 331 6.67 2.37 0.04
N TYR A 332 7.61 1.86 -0.75
CA TYR A 332 9.04 1.97 -0.50
C TYR A 332 9.74 2.65 -1.68
N GLU A 333 10.47 3.73 -1.42
CA GLU A 333 11.45 4.22 -2.37
C GLU A 333 12.74 3.43 -2.18
N ASP A 334 13.19 2.75 -3.23
CA ASP A 334 14.32 1.83 -3.09
C ASP A 334 15.66 2.58 -3.02
N ARG A 335 16.50 2.19 -2.06
CA ARG A 335 17.69 2.94 -1.58
C ARG A 335 18.81 3.07 -2.64
N SER A 336 18.73 2.32 -3.73
CA SER A 336 19.88 2.02 -4.60
C SER A 336 20.04 2.88 -5.85
N GLY A 337 19.26 3.94 -6.05
CA GLY A 337 19.27 4.74 -7.28
C GLY A 337 19.91 6.12 -7.18
N THR A 338 20.63 6.54 -8.21
CA THR A 338 20.69 7.96 -8.64
C THR A 338 19.38 8.42 -9.29
N GLU A 339 18.47 7.48 -9.54
CA GLU A 339 17.18 7.67 -10.20
C GLU A 339 16.10 7.97 -9.15
N GLY A 340 15.30 9.01 -9.40
CA GLY A 340 14.11 9.31 -8.60
C GLY A 340 12.99 8.35 -8.93
N TYR A 341 12.29 7.87 -7.89
CA TYR A 341 11.19 6.92 -8.05
C TYR A 341 9.85 7.55 -7.70
N ASP A 342 9.15 8.10 -8.68
CA ASP A 342 7.85 8.71 -8.42
C ASP A 342 6.79 7.62 -8.18
N GLN A 343 6.01 7.83 -7.12
CA GLN A 343 4.96 6.93 -6.69
C GLN A 343 3.65 7.69 -6.55
N GLU A 344 2.63 7.31 -7.31
CA GLU A 344 1.40 8.08 -7.37
C GLU A 344 0.10 7.26 -7.46
N ASN A 345 -0.97 7.85 -6.92
CA ASN A 345 -2.32 7.28 -6.95
C ASN A 345 -2.36 5.88 -6.31
N ILE A 346 -1.93 5.80 -5.05
CA ILE A 346 -1.89 4.55 -4.29
C ILE A 346 -3.02 4.52 -3.27
N LEU A 347 -3.76 3.41 -3.24
CA LEU A 347 -4.85 3.18 -2.30
C LEU A 347 -4.53 1.99 -1.40
N ILE A 348 -4.58 2.18 -0.08
CA ILE A 348 -4.45 1.12 0.93
C ILE A 348 -5.73 1.15 1.76
N GLN A 349 -6.68 0.25 1.47
CA GLN A 349 -8.02 0.30 2.04
C GLN A 349 -8.51 -1.00 2.69
N GLY A 350 -9.13 -0.90 3.86
CA GLY A 350 -9.86 -2.01 4.47
C GLY A 350 -8.96 -3.19 4.87
N ASN A 351 -7.67 -2.96 5.04
CA ASN A 351 -6.71 -4.01 5.38
C ASN A 351 -6.58 -4.22 6.89
N TRP A 352 -6.05 -5.37 7.30
CA TRP A 352 -5.74 -5.68 8.69
C TRP A 352 -4.26 -6.05 8.86
N ALA A 353 -3.54 -5.31 9.70
CA ALA A 353 -2.15 -5.60 10.09
C ALA A 353 -2.09 -5.93 11.58
N GLN A 354 -1.47 -7.05 11.95
CA GLN A 354 -1.26 -7.42 13.35
C GLN A 354 0.18 -7.85 13.63
N ASN A 355 0.76 -7.36 14.73
CA ASN A 355 2.12 -7.75 15.16
C ASN A 355 3.14 -7.56 14.01
N CYS A 356 3.05 -6.41 13.34
CA CYS A 356 3.92 -6.02 12.24
C CYS A 356 4.83 -4.84 12.60
N GLY A 357 5.91 -4.69 11.82
CA GLY A 357 6.86 -3.59 11.94
C GLY A 357 7.95 -3.86 12.97
N GLY A 358 9.13 -3.31 12.72
CA GLY A 358 10.36 -3.63 13.45
C GLY A 358 11.20 -2.41 13.79
N ALA A 359 12.51 -2.62 13.93
CA ALA A 359 13.45 -1.54 14.21
C ALA A 359 13.33 -0.40 13.17
N GLY A 360 13.57 0.84 13.62
CA GLY A 360 13.62 2.01 12.72
C GLY A 360 12.31 2.79 12.52
N GLY A 361 11.22 2.44 13.22
CA GLY A 361 9.97 3.22 13.18
C GLY A 361 8.95 2.74 12.14
N SER A 362 9.22 1.62 11.50
CA SER A 362 8.29 0.83 10.69
C SER A 362 6.95 0.57 11.38
N GLY A 363 5.83 0.75 10.67
CA GLY A 363 4.48 0.55 11.20
C GLY A 363 3.74 -0.65 10.61
N GLY A 364 2.47 -0.80 10.98
CA GLY A 364 1.53 -1.67 10.27
C GLY A 364 1.37 -1.23 8.80
N ILE A 365 1.40 0.08 8.55
CA ILE A 365 1.51 0.66 7.21
C ILE A 365 2.69 1.64 7.19
N SER A 366 3.58 1.53 6.20
CA SER A 366 4.80 2.33 6.07
C SER A 366 4.91 2.95 4.67
N LEU A 367 4.96 4.27 4.58
CA LEU A 367 5.48 5.02 3.44
C LEU A 367 6.93 5.38 3.77
N TYR A 368 7.88 4.79 3.07
CA TYR A 368 9.28 4.83 3.49
C TYR A 368 10.19 5.31 2.35
N MET A 369 10.88 6.42 2.60
CA MET A 369 11.86 7.02 1.70
C MET A 369 13.20 7.17 2.43
N PRO A 370 14.15 6.22 2.27
CA PRO A 370 15.46 6.26 2.91
C PRO A 370 16.27 7.49 2.50
N GLN A 371 17.39 7.75 3.18
CA GLN A 371 18.35 8.76 2.73
C GLN A 371 18.92 8.39 1.35
N GLY A 372 19.04 9.37 0.46
CA GLY A 372 19.57 9.19 -0.90
C GLY A 372 19.56 10.51 -1.67
N THR A 373 20.24 10.57 -2.81
CA THR A 373 20.46 11.82 -3.59
C THR A 373 19.42 12.08 -4.68
N ALA A 374 18.52 11.13 -4.93
CA ALA A 374 17.50 11.25 -5.95
C ALA A 374 16.30 12.09 -5.46
N ILE A 375 15.79 12.95 -6.35
CA ILE A 375 14.54 13.67 -6.13
C ILE A 375 13.40 12.70 -6.35
N THR A 376 12.57 12.49 -5.33
CA THR A 376 11.48 11.51 -5.36
C THR A 376 10.24 12.09 -4.70
N THR A 377 9.08 11.91 -5.33
CA THR A 377 7.78 12.27 -4.78
C THR A 377 6.87 11.06 -4.62
N MET A 378 6.32 10.87 -3.40
CA MET A 378 5.11 10.09 -3.19
C MET A 378 3.90 11.04 -3.16
N ARG A 379 2.90 10.83 -4.01
CA ARG A 379 1.74 11.73 -4.10
C ARG A 379 0.41 11.02 -4.26
N LYS A 380 -0.66 11.63 -3.75
CA LYS A 380 -2.04 11.10 -3.87
C LYS A 380 -2.11 9.67 -3.30
N ILE A 381 -1.78 9.58 -2.02
CA ILE A 381 -1.74 8.32 -1.28
C ILE A 381 -2.90 8.33 -0.31
N ASP A 382 -3.81 7.37 -0.45
CA ASP A 382 -4.99 7.24 0.39
C ASP A 382 -4.87 5.97 1.26
N ILE A 383 -4.94 6.14 2.58
CA ILE A 383 -4.88 5.09 3.58
C ILE A 383 -6.20 5.09 4.35
N LEU A 384 -7.12 4.20 3.98
CA LEU A 384 -8.54 4.29 4.33
C LEU A 384 -9.04 3.05 5.10
N ASP A 385 -9.76 3.25 6.19
CA ASP A 385 -10.55 2.20 6.86
C ASP A 385 -9.74 0.94 7.25
N ASN A 386 -8.45 1.08 7.55
CA ASN A 386 -7.60 -0.06 7.94
C ASN A 386 -7.64 -0.31 9.45
N VAL A 387 -7.35 -1.56 9.83
CA VAL A 387 -7.22 -1.97 11.23
C VAL A 387 -5.77 -2.38 11.49
N ILE A 388 -5.13 -1.75 12.48
CA ILE A 388 -3.72 -1.95 12.81
C ILE A 388 -3.59 -2.23 14.30
N GLU A 389 -3.09 -3.41 14.66
CA GLU A 389 -3.12 -3.90 16.05
C GLU A 389 -1.75 -4.46 16.46
N ASP A 390 -1.29 -4.11 17.65
CA ASP A 390 -0.09 -4.67 18.28
C ASP A 390 1.18 -4.51 17.43
N CYS A 391 1.22 -3.51 16.54
CA CYS A 391 2.36 -3.19 15.69
C CYS A 391 3.42 -2.32 16.42
N THR A 392 4.62 -2.19 15.85
CA THR A 392 5.62 -1.25 16.39
C THR A 392 5.10 0.19 16.34
N SER A 393 4.62 0.62 15.18
CA SER A 393 3.87 1.87 14.98
C SER A 393 2.59 1.57 14.20
N GLY A 394 1.60 2.46 14.20
CA GLY A 394 0.40 2.28 13.37
C GLY A 394 0.69 2.58 11.90
N ILE A 395 0.61 3.85 11.51
CA ILE A 395 0.88 4.34 10.15
C ILE A 395 2.10 5.24 10.19
N THR A 396 3.09 4.99 9.35
CA THR A 396 4.29 5.84 9.29
C THR A 396 4.55 6.37 7.88
N CYS A 397 4.99 7.62 7.82
CA CYS A 397 5.47 8.30 6.64
C CYS A 397 6.85 8.86 6.99
N LEU A 398 7.90 8.25 6.44
CA LEU A 398 9.29 8.49 6.81
C LEU A 398 10.08 8.97 5.59
N SER A 399 10.24 10.29 5.44
CA SER A 399 11.05 10.92 4.39
C SER A 399 12.38 11.46 4.94
N TYR A 400 13.45 10.67 4.89
CA TYR A 400 14.69 11.02 5.60
C TYR A 400 15.54 12.12 4.94
N ASP A 401 15.40 12.36 3.62
CA ASP A 401 16.12 13.45 2.94
C ASP A 401 15.20 14.64 2.63
N LYS A 402 15.24 15.61 3.54
CA LYS A 402 14.32 16.74 3.60
C LYS A 402 14.43 17.71 2.42
N ALA A 403 15.51 17.69 1.65
CA ALA A 403 15.67 18.62 0.53
C ALA A 403 14.95 18.12 -0.73
N ILE A 404 14.92 16.80 -0.92
CA ILE A 404 14.66 16.19 -2.23
C ILE A 404 13.61 15.07 -2.21
N LYS A 405 13.17 14.62 -1.03
CA LYS A 405 12.13 13.59 -0.90
C LYS A 405 10.87 14.14 -0.26
N THR A 406 9.72 13.84 -0.87
CA THR A 406 8.44 14.53 -0.57
C THR A 406 7.27 13.57 -0.49
N VAL A 407 6.35 13.86 0.44
CA VAL A 407 5.00 13.28 0.44
C VAL A 407 3.97 14.39 0.34
N GLU A 408 3.12 14.34 -0.68
CA GLU A 408 2.07 15.33 -0.89
C GLU A 408 0.69 14.68 -1.15
N ALA A 409 -0.38 15.39 -0.80
CA ALA A 409 -1.75 14.90 -0.96
C ALA A 409 -1.96 13.51 -0.30
N LEU A 410 -1.46 13.36 0.93
CA LEU A 410 -1.66 12.17 1.76
C LEU A 410 -2.99 12.25 2.51
N THR A 411 -3.85 11.24 2.36
CA THR A 411 -5.07 11.07 3.15
C THR A 411 -4.94 9.86 4.05
N ILE A 412 -5.10 10.06 5.35
CA ILE A 412 -5.22 8.98 6.35
C ILE A 412 -6.59 9.11 6.99
N GLN A 413 -7.52 8.21 6.69
CA GLN A 413 -8.90 8.34 7.11
C GLN A 413 -9.55 7.04 7.60
N GLY A 414 -10.36 7.11 8.66
CA GLY A 414 -11.20 5.99 9.08
C GLY A 414 -10.43 4.82 9.70
N ASN A 415 -9.13 4.98 9.99
CA ASN A 415 -8.31 3.87 10.46
C ASN A 415 -8.48 3.65 11.97
N MET A 416 -8.40 2.38 12.37
CA MET A 416 -8.45 1.93 13.75
C MET A 416 -7.07 1.37 14.15
N ILE A 417 -6.38 2.07 15.03
CA ILE A 417 -5.00 1.79 15.43
C ILE A 417 -4.97 1.48 16.92
N ARG A 418 -4.42 0.33 17.31
CA ARG A 418 -4.46 -0.13 18.71
C ARG A 418 -3.14 -0.73 19.18
N ASN A 419 -2.81 -0.45 20.44
CA ASN A 419 -1.73 -1.10 21.18
C ASN A 419 -0.36 -1.03 20.47
N CYS A 420 -0.10 0.03 19.72
CA CYS A 420 1.20 0.18 19.08
C CYS A 420 2.26 0.48 20.13
N THR A 421 3.43 -0.14 20.04
CA THR A 421 4.50 0.07 21.06
C THR A 421 5.11 1.46 21.00
N LYS A 422 4.99 2.16 19.86
CA LYS A 422 5.39 3.55 19.65
C LYS A 422 4.19 4.43 19.28
N ASN A 423 4.20 5.03 18.10
CA ASN A 423 3.22 6.02 17.68
C ASN A 423 2.02 5.37 17.01
N GLY A 424 0.85 5.99 17.14
CA GLY A 424 -0.28 5.69 16.28
C GLY A 424 0.02 6.08 14.83
N ILE A 425 0.25 7.37 14.58
CA ILE A 425 0.57 7.91 13.26
C ILE A 425 1.86 8.72 13.34
N THR A 426 2.79 8.52 12.42
CA THR A 426 4.01 9.32 12.28
C THR A 426 4.09 9.94 10.90
N LEU A 427 4.24 11.26 10.83
CA LEU A 427 4.32 12.04 9.60
C LEU A 427 5.65 12.80 9.58
N PHE A 428 6.54 12.41 8.69
CA PHE A 428 7.86 13.01 8.52
C PHE A 428 8.08 13.45 7.07
N GLY A 429 8.41 14.72 6.87
CA GLY A 429 8.76 15.27 5.54
C GLY A 429 7.57 15.50 4.60
N LEU A 430 6.42 15.90 5.15
CA LEU A 430 5.25 16.30 4.35
C LEU A 430 5.54 17.57 3.55
N GLU A 431 4.99 17.62 2.33
CA GLU A 431 4.97 18.78 1.43
C GLU A 431 3.54 19.06 0.91
N GLY A 432 3.28 20.30 0.50
CA GLY A 432 2.04 20.67 -0.20
C GLY A 432 0.82 20.88 0.71
N THR A 433 -0.33 21.19 0.11
CA THR A 433 -1.53 21.68 0.82
C THR A 433 -2.69 20.70 0.93
N GLY A 434 -2.48 19.43 0.58
CA GLY A 434 -3.52 18.39 0.52
C GLY A 434 -3.48 17.33 1.62
N ASN A 435 -2.63 17.47 2.65
CA ASN A 435 -2.40 16.41 3.63
C ASN A 435 -3.48 16.40 4.73
N ARG A 436 -4.03 15.21 5.03
CA ARG A 436 -5.21 15.04 5.88
C ARG A 436 -5.10 13.79 6.77
N VAL A 437 -5.40 13.95 8.05
CA VAL A 437 -5.59 12.88 9.05
C VAL A 437 -6.97 13.05 9.66
N VAL A 438 -7.94 12.24 9.23
CA VAL A 438 -9.37 12.48 9.51
C VAL A 438 -10.09 11.24 10.03
N ASN A 439 -10.95 11.35 11.05
CA ASN A 439 -11.80 10.23 11.51
C ASN A 439 -11.01 8.96 11.89
N ASN A 440 -9.79 9.07 12.43
CA ASN A 440 -9.04 7.91 12.90
C ASN A 440 -9.25 7.70 14.40
N THR A 441 -9.25 6.44 14.84
CA THR A 441 -9.21 6.07 16.25
C THR A 441 -7.84 5.48 16.56
N VAL A 442 -7.09 6.12 17.46
CA VAL A 442 -5.83 5.62 17.98
C VAL A 442 -6.00 5.33 19.46
N ARG A 443 -5.77 4.08 19.87
CA ARG A 443 -5.89 3.65 21.26
C ARG A 443 -4.64 2.94 21.75
N GLY A 444 -4.13 3.31 22.93
CA GLY A 444 -3.04 2.54 23.56
C GLY A 444 -1.70 2.68 22.83
N ALA A 445 -1.45 3.80 22.15
CA ALA A 445 -0.14 4.05 21.54
C ALA A 445 0.92 4.32 22.62
N GLY A 446 2.06 3.66 22.51
CA GLY A 446 3.14 3.69 23.48
C GLY A 446 3.90 5.03 23.56
N GLU A 447 3.76 5.89 22.56
CA GLU A 447 4.30 7.24 22.54
C GLU A 447 3.21 8.26 22.16
N TYR A 448 3.03 8.63 20.88
CA TYR A 448 2.09 9.68 20.47
C TYR A 448 0.90 9.13 19.68
N GLY A 449 -0.24 9.84 19.72
CA GLY A 449 -1.39 9.53 18.86
C GLY A 449 -1.04 9.85 17.40
N VAL A 450 -0.66 11.11 17.15
CA VAL A 450 -0.06 11.61 15.91
C VAL A 450 1.23 12.34 16.24
N LEU A 451 2.31 11.93 15.59
CA LEU A 451 3.60 12.60 15.59
C LEU A 451 3.81 13.31 14.25
N VAL A 452 3.98 14.62 14.26
CA VAL A 452 4.29 15.41 13.06
C VAL A 452 5.66 16.05 13.21
N ASP A 453 6.57 15.66 12.32
CA ASP A 453 7.94 16.15 12.33
C ASP A 453 8.35 16.60 10.92
N ASN A 454 9.20 17.63 10.86
CA ASN A 454 9.89 18.04 9.65
C ASN A 454 8.97 18.33 8.46
N MET A 455 7.81 18.97 8.69
CA MET A 455 7.01 19.45 7.55
C MET A 455 7.76 20.55 6.80
N LYS A 456 7.80 20.47 5.47
CA LYS A 456 8.44 21.48 4.64
C LYS A 456 7.67 22.79 4.65
N THR A 457 8.40 23.89 4.53
CA THR A 457 7.88 25.26 4.42
C THR A 457 6.71 25.37 3.43
N GLY A 458 5.63 26.04 3.83
CA GLY A 458 4.46 26.28 2.99
C GLY A 458 3.48 25.10 2.91
N SER A 459 3.75 24.01 3.63
CA SER A 459 2.86 22.85 3.68
C SER A 459 1.65 23.10 4.57
N ALA A 460 0.57 22.36 4.30
CA ALA A 460 -0.62 22.34 5.13
C ALA A 460 -0.96 20.91 5.56
N LEU A 461 -1.36 20.77 6.83
CA LEU A 461 -1.86 19.53 7.41
C LEU A 461 -3.20 19.79 8.12
N THR A 462 -4.21 18.99 7.77
CA THR A 462 -5.50 18.96 8.47
C THR A 462 -5.58 17.72 9.36
N VAL A 463 -5.75 17.89 10.67
CA VAL A 463 -6.00 16.83 11.65
C VAL A 463 -7.39 17.03 12.23
N GLN A 464 -8.36 16.23 11.81
CA GLN A 464 -9.77 16.49 12.11
C GLN A 464 -10.55 15.26 12.59
N GLN A 465 -11.43 15.41 13.58
CA GLN A 465 -12.38 14.37 13.99
C GLN A 465 -11.72 13.04 14.40
N ASN A 466 -10.49 13.07 14.90
CA ASN A 466 -9.81 11.87 15.38
C ASN A 466 -10.09 11.63 16.87
N ALA A 467 -10.06 10.37 17.30
CA ALA A 467 -10.11 9.97 18.70
C ALA A 467 -8.75 9.41 19.13
N PHE A 468 -8.14 10.03 20.14
CA PHE A 468 -6.86 9.63 20.73
C PHE A 468 -7.09 9.20 22.17
N GLU A 469 -7.12 7.89 22.39
CA GLU A 469 -7.48 7.25 23.66
C GLU A 469 -6.26 6.56 24.27
N THR A 470 -6.03 6.77 25.57
CA THR A 470 -5.02 6.04 26.36
C THR A 470 -3.63 6.02 25.71
N VAL A 471 -3.20 7.12 25.10
CA VAL A 471 -1.87 7.28 24.53
C VAL A 471 -0.88 7.61 25.65
N ASN A 472 0.32 7.03 25.66
CA ASN A 472 1.27 7.21 26.76
C ASN A 472 1.86 8.63 26.86
N LYS A 473 1.98 9.34 25.74
CA LYS A 473 2.39 10.75 25.65
C LYS A 473 1.22 11.60 25.09
N ASP A 474 1.50 12.58 24.23
CA ASP A 474 0.48 13.47 23.68
C ASP A 474 -0.35 12.81 22.57
N GLY A 475 -1.64 13.18 22.47
CA GLY A 475 -2.48 12.70 21.38
C GLY A 475 -2.07 13.31 20.03
N LEU A 476 -1.62 14.56 20.01
CA LEU A 476 -0.96 15.17 18.85
C LEU A 476 0.27 15.95 19.31
N TYR A 477 1.43 15.57 18.78
CA TYR A 477 2.71 16.21 19.04
C TYR A 477 3.34 16.67 17.73
N SER A 478 3.80 17.92 17.68
CA SER A 478 4.58 18.42 16.55
C SER A 478 5.85 19.14 16.98
N PHE A 479 6.99 18.72 16.42
CA PHE A 479 8.33 19.24 16.71
C PHE A 479 9.12 19.52 15.41
N ASP A 480 10.20 20.30 15.52
CA ASP A 480 11.19 20.54 14.45
C ASP A 480 10.63 20.88 13.05
N ASN A 481 9.51 21.59 12.99
CA ASN A 481 9.05 22.22 11.74
C ASN A 481 9.99 23.39 11.40
N TRP A 482 11.05 23.08 10.67
CA TRP A 482 12.22 23.93 10.43
C TRP A 482 11.85 25.32 9.90
N ILE A 483 12.20 26.35 10.68
CA ILE A 483 12.18 27.75 10.24
C ILE A 483 13.50 28.01 9.51
N ARG A 484 13.48 28.14 8.18
CA ARG A 484 14.48 29.03 7.57
C ARG A 484 14.04 30.45 7.89
N PRO A 485 14.92 31.34 8.39
CA PRO A 485 14.55 32.67 8.91
C PRO A 485 13.76 33.57 7.95
N ASN A 486 13.65 33.21 6.66
CA ASN A 486 12.89 33.95 5.63
C ASN A 486 11.80 33.10 4.94
N SER A 487 11.28 32.05 5.58
CA SER A 487 10.43 31.04 4.93
C SER A 487 9.00 31.02 5.46
N LEU A 488 8.02 30.82 4.57
CA LEU A 488 6.59 30.74 4.87
C LEU A 488 6.32 29.68 5.95
N ARG A 489 5.69 30.07 7.07
CA ARG A 489 5.35 29.16 8.18
C ARG A 489 4.44 28.02 7.70
N ASN A 490 4.30 26.93 8.44
CA ASN A 490 3.41 25.83 8.05
C ASN A 490 1.98 26.05 8.54
N ARG A 491 0.97 25.63 7.77
CA ARG A 491 -0.44 25.79 8.14
C ARG A 491 -0.99 24.51 8.76
N PHE A 492 -1.51 24.60 9.97
CA PHE A 492 -2.18 23.49 10.65
C PHE A 492 -3.68 23.77 10.83
N ILE A 493 -4.51 22.77 10.57
CA ILE A 493 -5.95 22.82 10.85
C ILE A 493 -6.26 21.64 11.77
N VAL A 494 -6.44 21.91 13.06
CA VAL A 494 -6.69 20.90 14.10
C VAL A 494 -8.11 21.08 14.64
N LYS A 495 -9.07 20.27 14.19
CA LYS A 495 -10.50 20.45 14.48
C LYS A 495 -11.20 19.23 15.04
N ASP A 496 -12.08 19.44 16.01
CA ASP A 496 -13.06 18.43 16.45
C ASP A 496 -12.45 17.08 16.89
N ASN A 497 -11.20 17.08 17.39
CA ASN A 497 -10.55 15.87 17.86
C ASN A 497 -10.88 15.60 19.34
N VAL A 498 -10.92 14.33 19.71
CA VAL A 498 -11.17 13.86 21.08
C VAL A 498 -9.86 13.32 21.66
N PHE A 499 -9.48 13.79 22.85
CA PHE A 499 -8.28 13.37 23.57
C PHE A 499 -8.65 12.87 24.98
N GLU A 500 -8.57 11.56 25.19
CA GLU A 500 -9.03 10.90 26.42
C GLU A 500 -7.94 9.98 27.00
N GLY A 501 -7.62 10.12 28.29
CA GLY A 501 -6.70 9.21 28.99
C GLY A 501 -5.20 9.29 28.61
N ASN A 502 -4.73 10.39 28.01
CA ASN A 502 -3.36 10.50 27.51
C ASN A 502 -2.32 10.90 28.59
N GLY A 503 -1.12 10.30 28.59
CA GLY A 503 -0.02 10.47 29.56
C GLY A 503 1.09 11.46 29.14
N ALA A 504 2.10 11.73 29.98
CA ALA A 504 3.26 12.59 29.65
C ALA A 504 4.55 11.76 29.62
N ALA A 505 5.46 12.13 28.70
CA ALA A 505 6.76 11.48 28.51
C ALA A 505 7.76 11.66 29.65
N ASP A 506 7.58 12.66 30.52
CA ASP A 506 8.60 13.14 31.47
C ASP A 506 8.09 13.33 32.91
N GLY A 507 6.86 12.90 33.21
CA GLY A 507 6.24 13.09 34.52
C GLY A 507 5.81 14.54 34.82
N THR A 508 5.90 15.46 33.85
CA THR A 508 5.34 16.82 33.97
C THR A 508 3.87 16.86 33.49
N PRO A 509 3.09 17.90 33.86
CA PRO A 509 1.67 17.99 33.51
C PRO A 509 1.45 18.04 32.00
N THR A 510 0.78 17.00 31.48
CA THR A 510 0.43 16.74 30.07
C THR A 510 -0.20 17.87 29.29
N SER A 511 0.14 17.98 28.00
CA SER A 511 -0.65 18.71 27.00
C SER A 511 -1.25 17.72 26.01
N ALA A 512 -2.57 17.56 25.98
CA ALA A 512 -3.23 16.70 24.97
C ALA A 512 -2.87 17.06 23.51
N LEU A 513 -2.43 18.30 23.30
CA LEU A 513 -1.94 18.86 22.05
C LEU A 513 -0.70 19.72 22.33
N GLN A 514 0.43 19.38 21.71
CA GLN A 514 1.66 20.18 21.71
C GLN A 514 2.06 20.56 20.28
N MET A 515 2.24 21.86 20.05
CA MET A 515 2.68 22.40 18.77
C MET A 515 3.95 23.23 18.93
N GLY A 516 5.01 22.87 18.22
CA GLY A 516 6.26 23.64 18.17
C GLY A 516 6.12 25.02 17.50
N ALA A 517 7.14 25.86 17.65
CA ALA A 517 7.17 27.32 17.40
C ALA A 517 6.96 27.82 15.95
N SER A 518 6.38 27.04 15.03
CA SER A 518 6.41 27.34 13.57
C SER A 518 5.02 27.35 12.90
N VAL A 519 3.97 27.61 13.66
CA VAL A 519 2.58 27.57 13.17
C VAL A 519 2.18 28.92 12.56
N MET A 520 1.63 28.92 11.32
CA MET A 520 1.10 30.14 10.68
C MET A 520 -0.03 30.76 11.52
N PRO A 521 -0.14 32.10 11.60
CA PRO A 521 -1.30 32.77 12.23
C PRO A 521 -2.67 32.37 11.63
N THR A 522 -2.69 31.83 10.41
CA THR A 522 -3.89 31.31 9.73
C THR A 522 -4.23 29.85 10.08
N SER A 523 -3.49 29.24 11.01
CA SER A 523 -3.78 27.92 11.53
C SER A 523 -5.01 27.97 12.44
N ILE A 524 -5.80 26.89 12.44
CA ILE A 524 -7.08 26.84 13.14
C ILE A 524 -7.03 25.69 14.15
N ILE A 525 -7.30 25.98 15.42
CA ILE A 525 -7.46 24.99 16.49
C ILE A 525 -8.82 25.24 17.13
N GLU A 526 -9.79 24.37 16.89
CA GLU A 526 -11.17 24.55 17.39
C GLU A 526 -11.92 23.23 17.59
N GLY A 527 -12.95 23.23 18.45
CA GLY A 527 -13.84 22.07 18.64
C GLY A 527 -13.23 20.84 19.31
N ASN A 528 -11.95 20.89 19.72
CA ASN A 528 -11.28 19.74 20.34
C ASN A 528 -11.74 19.52 21.79
N ARG A 529 -11.98 18.27 22.17
CA ARG A 529 -12.41 17.84 23.51
C ARG A 529 -11.26 17.23 24.29
N TYR A 530 -11.13 17.59 25.57
CA TYR A 530 -10.07 17.14 26.47
C TYR A 530 -10.67 16.67 27.81
N ASP A 531 -10.24 15.52 28.33
CA ASP A 531 -10.76 14.95 29.59
C ASP A 531 -10.07 15.49 30.86
N PHE A 532 -9.01 16.31 30.74
CA PHE A 532 -8.22 16.78 31.89
C PHE A 532 -8.16 18.30 32.05
N SER A 533 -7.90 18.74 33.28
CA SER A 533 -7.63 20.14 33.71
C SER A 533 -6.39 20.80 33.09
N LYS A 534 -5.79 20.16 32.08
CA LYS A 534 -4.48 20.48 31.52
C LYS A 534 -4.62 20.69 30.02
N GLY A 535 -4.76 21.96 29.67
CA GLY A 535 -5.02 22.41 28.31
C GLY A 535 -3.78 22.45 27.41
N PHE A 536 -3.99 22.99 26.22
CA PHE A 536 -3.03 23.28 25.16
C PHE A 536 -1.67 23.79 25.68
N GLY A 537 -0.61 22.99 25.47
CA GLY A 537 0.76 23.32 25.84
C GLY A 537 1.50 23.96 24.67
N LEU A 538 1.74 25.27 24.76
CA LEU A 538 2.58 26.00 23.81
C LEU A 538 4.01 26.06 24.38
N GLY A 539 4.91 25.23 23.85
CA GLY A 539 6.33 25.28 24.20
C GLY A 539 7.05 26.37 23.41
N LEU A 540 7.57 27.38 24.12
CA LEU A 540 8.43 28.51 23.68
C LEU A 540 7.72 29.87 23.49
N PRO A 541 8.42 31.01 23.75
CA PRO A 541 7.82 32.34 23.73
C PRO A 541 7.48 32.72 22.29
N PHE A 542 6.18 32.83 22.01
CA PHE A 542 5.66 33.24 20.71
C PHE A 542 5.93 34.73 20.48
N ASP A 543 6.28 35.09 19.24
CA ASP A 543 5.91 36.40 18.68
C ASP A 543 4.40 36.57 18.89
N SER A 544 4.01 37.70 19.48
CA SER A 544 2.72 38.01 20.13
C SER A 544 1.42 37.84 19.32
N GLY A 545 1.47 37.28 18.11
CA GLY A 545 0.33 37.11 17.20
C GLY A 545 -0.44 35.77 17.29
N PHE A 546 0.03 34.78 18.06
CA PHE A 546 -0.64 33.48 18.17
C PHE A 546 -1.58 33.43 19.37
N GLN A 547 -2.85 33.80 19.16
CA GLN A 547 -3.87 33.59 20.18
C GLN A 547 -4.26 32.11 20.18
N SER A 548 -3.68 31.33 21.10
CA SER A 548 -4.40 30.15 21.57
C SER A 548 -5.80 30.63 21.96
N ARG A 549 -6.83 29.98 21.45
CA ARG A 549 -8.19 30.11 21.98
C ARG A 549 -8.21 29.42 23.35
N SER A 550 -7.36 29.86 24.27
CA SER A 550 -7.42 29.44 25.65
C SER A 550 -8.72 30.00 26.19
N ASP A 551 -9.71 29.12 26.34
CA ASP A 551 -10.99 29.49 26.90
C ASP A 551 -10.74 30.07 28.29
N ALA A 552 -10.89 31.39 28.43
CA ALA A 552 -10.63 32.07 29.68
C ALA A 552 -11.66 31.60 30.71
N ARG A 553 -11.21 31.36 31.94
CA ARG A 553 -12.08 30.98 33.06
C ARG A 553 -12.27 32.20 33.97
N ARG A 554 -13.50 32.74 34.07
CA ARG A 554 -13.81 33.93 34.88
C ARG A 554 -15.18 33.80 35.54
N GLY A 555 -15.39 34.48 36.67
CA GLY A 555 -16.70 34.53 37.35
C GLY A 555 -17.67 35.59 36.80
N ALA A 556 -17.25 36.37 35.80
CA ALA A 556 -18.06 37.42 35.18
C ALA A 556 -17.62 37.67 33.72
N VAL A 557 -18.48 38.34 32.94
CA VAL A 557 -18.15 38.88 31.60
C VAL A 557 -16.83 39.64 31.65
N PRO A 558 -15.90 39.42 30.71
CA PRO A 558 -14.66 40.20 30.68
C PRO A 558 -14.92 41.70 30.52
N THR A 559 -14.18 42.51 31.26
CA THR A 559 -14.17 43.98 31.15
C THR A 559 -12.79 44.53 30.76
N THR A 560 -11.82 43.63 30.56
CA THR A 560 -10.43 43.94 30.18
C THR A 560 -9.92 42.95 29.14
N GLY A 561 -8.87 43.32 28.41
CA GLY A 561 -8.20 42.45 27.44
C GLY A 561 -8.69 42.60 26.00
N THR A 562 -8.09 41.82 25.11
CA THR A 562 -8.34 41.80 23.67
C THR A 562 -9.02 40.49 23.29
N TRP A 563 -10.16 40.57 22.62
CA TRP A 563 -11.07 39.46 22.38
C TRP A 563 -11.48 39.38 20.92
N ARG A 564 -11.58 38.16 20.38
CA ARG A 564 -12.04 37.88 19.01
C ARG A 564 -13.42 37.27 19.02
N ARG A 565 -14.24 37.63 18.04
CA ARG A 565 -15.54 37.00 17.78
C ARG A 565 -15.39 35.49 17.75
N GLY A 566 -16.22 34.79 18.52
CA GLY A 566 -16.21 33.34 18.70
C GLY A 566 -15.36 32.83 19.88
N GLN A 567 -14.56 33.68 20.55
CA GLN A 567 -13.89 33.25 21.79
C GLN A 567 -14.89 33.01 22.91
N PHE A 568 -14.68 31.92 23.65
CA PHE A 568 -15.50 31.54 24.80
C PHE A 568 -14.79 31.85 26.12
N ILE A 569 -15.58 32.28 27.10
CA ILE A 569 -15.17 32.39 28.50
C ILE A 569 -16.06 31.47 29.31
N TYR A 570 -15.49 30.50 30.01
CA TYR A 570 -16.26 29.65 30.92
C TYR A 570 -16.51 30.37 32.24
N ASN A 571 -17.77 30.32 32.69
CA ASN A 571 -18.19 30.87 33.97
C ASN A 571 -17.75 29.96 35.11
N THR A 572 -16.70 30.35 35.84
CA THR A 572 -16.19 29.61 37.01
C THR A 572 -17.06 29.77 38.26
N SER A 573 -18.03 30.68 38.20
CA SER A 573 -18.98 30.95 39.27
C SER A 573 -20.38 30.46 38.86
N SER A 574 -20.46 29.49 37.96
CA SER A 574 -21.74 28.94 37.53
C SER A 574 -22.42 28.20 38.68
N VAL A 575 -23.64 28.64 39.00
CA VAL A 575 -24.61 27.92 39.83
C VAL A 575 -25.71 27.37 38.92
N GLU A 576 -26.48 26.40 39.40
CA GLU A 576 -27.62 25.86 38.68
C GLU A 576 -28.56 27.00 38.21
N GLY A 577 -28.88 27.01 36.91
CA GLY A 577 -29.67 28.08 36.26
C GLY A 577 -28.88 29.27 35.72
N SER A 578 -27.55 29.35 35.93
CA SER A 578 -26.71 30.41 35.36
C SER A 578 -26.12 30.04 34.00
N SER A 579 -25.73 31.06 33.22
CA SER A 579 -25.00 30.88 31.96
C SER A 579 -23.68 30.10 32.17
N TRP A 580 -23.38 29.19 31.24
CA TRP A 580 -22.13 28.41 31.25
C TRP A 580 -20.91 29.26 30.95
N GLY A 581 -21.13 30.46 30.42
CA GLY A 581 -20.07 31.33 29.97
C GLY A 581 -20.55 32.46 29.08
N TRP A 582 -19.60 33.08 28.42
CA TRP A 582 -19.86 34.16 27.47
C TRP A 582 -19.13 33.89 26.17
N ARG A 583 -19.80 34.17 25.06
CA ARG A 583 -19.21 34.13 23.72
C ARG A 583 -19.00 35.56 23.24
N CYS A 584 -17.78 35.90 22.83
CA CYS A 584 -17.50 37.17 22.18
C CYS A 584 -18.23 37.22 20.83
N VAL A 585 -19.13 38.18 20.64
CA VAL A 585 -19.91 38.33 19.39
C VAL A 585 -19.38 39.45 18.49
N ALA A 586 -18.71 40.44 19.07
CA ALA A 586 -17.93 41.42 18.33
C ALA A 586 -16.48 41.45 18.86
N THR A 587 -15.54 41.25 17.95
CA THR A 587 -14.10 41.36 18.21
C THR A 587 -13.73 42.75 18.74
N GLY A 588 -12.76 42.88 19.64
CA GLY A 588 -12.39 44.18 20.20
C GLY A 588 -11.27 44.14 21.23
N THR A 589 -10.82 45.31 21.67
CA THR A 589 -9.92 45.53 22.80
C THR A 589 -10.62 46.42 23.82
N PHE A 590 -10.67 46.00 25.08
CA PHE A 590 -11.16 46.87 26.15
C PHE A 590 -10.12 47.92 26.51
N GLY A 591 -10.57 49.16 26.74
CA GLY A 591 -9.75 50.26 27.20
C GLY A 591 -10.17 51.59 26.58
N SER A 592 -9.34 52.60 26.75
CA SER A 592 -9.49 53.90 26.08
C SER A 592 -8.14 54.37 25.56
N LEU A 593 -8.12 54.94 24.36
CA LEU A 593 -7.01 55.74 23.85
C LEU A 593 -7.41 57.21 23.97
N SER A 594 -6.60 58.02 24.65
CA SER A 594 -6.89 59.44 24.85
C SER A 594 -5.93 60.27 24.02
N GLY A 595 -6.46 61.08 23.10
CA GLY A 595 -5.66 61.99 22.27
C GLY A 595 -4.84 61.32 21.17
N VAL A 596 -5.02 60.01 20.93
CA VAL A 596 -4.36 59.31 19.84
C VAL A 596 -5.08 59.61 18.52
N THR A 597 -4.30 60.03 17.53
CA THR A 597 -4.77 60.27 16.17
C THR A 597 -3.91 59.50 15.17
N ALA A 598 -4.42 59.26 13.96
CA ALA A 598 -3.66 58.64 12.89
C ALA A 598 -3.84 59.37 11.56
N ASP A 599 -2.81 59.31 10.72
CA ASP A 599 -2.86 59.69 9.32
C ASP A 599 -3.03 58.43 8.49
N VAL A 600 -4.17 58.33 7.80
CA VAL A 600 -4.56 57.16 7.02
C VAL A 600 -4.73 57.53 5.55
N THR A 601 -4.44 56.58 4.66
CA THR A 601 -4.65 56.72 3.22
C THR A 601 -5.54 55.60 2.72
N SER A 602 -6.56 55.93 1.93
CA SER A 602 -7.49 54.95 1.35
C SER A 602 -6.73 53.93 0.50
N GLY A 603 -7.02 52.65 0.71
CA GLY A 603 -6.33 51.52 0.06
C GLY A 603 -5.01 51.11 0.72
N SER A 604 -4.47 51.90 1.66
CA SER A 604 -3.28 51.53 2.44
C SER A 604 -3.64 50.62 3.61
N ARG A 605 -2.73 49.71 3.97
CA ARG A 605 -2.77 48.95 5.23
C ARG A 605 -1.93 49.59 6.33
N GLU A 606 -1.28 50.70 6.04
CA GLU A 606 -0.37 51.41 6.95
C GLU A 606 -0.95 52.77 7.30
N ALA A 607 -0.72 53.18 8.54
CA ALA A 607 -1.11 54.47 9.07
C ALA A 607 -0.05 54.98 10.04
N LEU A 608 0.13 56.29 10.08
CA LEU A 608 1.08 56.96 10.97
C LEU A 608 0.34 57.47 12.20
N PHE A 609 0.67 56.97 13.38
CA PHE A 609 0.00 57.31 14.64
C PHE A 609 0.74 58.40 15.39
N SER A 610 0.00 59.29 16.04
CA SER A 610 0.57 60.34 16.88
C SER A 610 1.20 59.81 18.18
N ASP A 611 0.74 58.64 18.65
CA ASP A 611 1.29 57.91 19.79
C ASP A 611 0.92 56.42 19.67
N VAL A 612 1.92 55.54 19.80
CA VAL A 612 1.76 54.09 19.76
C VAL A 612 2.08 53.40 21.09
N THR A 613 2.33 54.17 22.16
CA THR A 613 2.77 53.65 23.48
C THR A 613 1.84 52.57 24.04
N ASN A 614 0.54 52.72 23.80
CA ASN A 614 -0.48 51.77 24.27
C ASN A 614 -0.98 50.84 23.16
N ILE A 615 -0.42 50.87 21.96
CA ILE A 615 -0.86 50.06 20.82
C ILE A 615 0.12 48.90 20.64
N ALA A 616 -0.41 47.69 20.59
CA ALA A 616 0.38 46.48 20.37
C ALA A 616 -0.24 45.62 19.27
N GLU A 617 0.58 44.71 18.72
CA GLU A 617 0.13 43.69 17.78
C GLU A 617 -1.05 42.89 18.35
N GLY A 618 -2.04 42.62 17.50
CA GLY A 618 -3.25 41.89 17.85
C GLY A 618 -4.38 42.73 18.46
N MET A 619 -4.16 44.00 18.82
CA MET A 619 -5.23 44.90 19.30
C MET A 619 -6.20 45.30 18.18
N PHE A 620 -7.43 45.66 18.57
CA PHE A 620 -8.50 46.08 17.65
C PHE A 620 -8.84 47.55 17.85
N LEU A 621 -8.66 48.34 16.79
CA LEU A 621 -8.82 49.79 16.80
C LEU A 621 -10.02 50.23 15.96
N THR A 622 -10.61 51.37 16.32
CA THR A 622 -11.53 52.16 15.49
C THR A 622 -10.80 53.39 14.97
N LEU A 623 -10.98 53.69 13.69
CA LEU A 623 -10.42 54.87 13.04
C LEU A 623 -11.57 55.83 12.70
N GLY A 624 -11.79 56.83 13.55
CA GLY A 624 -12.86 57.81 13.43
C GLY A 624 -14.26 57.19 13.46
N ALA A 625 -15.10 57.59 12.50
CA ALA A 625 -16.48 57.13 12.38
C ALA A 625 -16.66 55.95 11.41
N ASP A 626 -15.57 55.29 10.98
CA ASP A 626 -15.64 54.11 10.11
C ASP A 626 -16.41 52.98 10.84
N PRO A 627 -17.68 52.72 10.50
CA PRO A 627 -18.58 51.93 11.33
C PRO A 627 -18.50 50.44 11.04
N ASP A 628 -17.79 50.02 9.99
CA ASP A 628 -18.11 48.75 9.34
C ASP A 628 -17.23 47.57 9.76
N GLU A 629 -16.14 47.76 10.52
CA GLU A 629 -15.44 46.69 11.27
C GLU A 629 -14.12 47.19 11.89
N PRO A 630 -13.68 46.67 13.07
CA PRO A 630 -12.42 47.05 13.69
C PRO A 630 -11.18 46.70 12.85
N PHE A 631 -10.12 47.50 13.02
CA PHE A 631 -8.81 47.24 12.43
C PHE A 631 -7.92 46.45 13.40
N CYS A 632 -7.55 45.23 13.04
CA CYS A 632 -6.57 44.45 13.81
C CYS A 632 -5.15 44.91 13.46
N VAL A 633 -4.38 45.29 14.48
CA VAL A 633 -2.96 45.64 14.38
C VAL A 633 -2.15 44.37 14.08
N GLN A 634 -1.35 44.41 13.01
CA GLN A 634 -0.42 43.34 12.63
C GLN A 634 1.00 43.64 13.04
N TRP A 635 1.38 44.91 13.11
CA TRP A 635 2.73 45.38 13.38
C TRP A 635 2.71 46.83 13.84
N VAL A 636 3.64 47.19 14.71
CA VAL A 636 3.83 48.54 15.25
C VAL A 636 5.32 48.87 15.22
N ASP A 637 5.69 50.00 14.62
CA ASP A 637 7.01 50.59 14.74
C ASP A 637 7.01 51.66 15.84
N PRO A 638 7.60 51.38 17.02
CA PRO A 638 7.66 52.35 18.09
C PRO A 638 8.56 53.56 17.77
N ALA A 639 9.47 53.47 16.79
CA ALA A 639 10.38 54.54 16.45
C ALA A 639 9.75 55.56 15.50
N THR A 640 8.91 55.10 14.58
CA THR A 640 8.27 55.95 13.57
C THR A 640 6.81 56.26 13.88
N GLY A 641 6.16 55.45 14.73
CA GLY A 641 4.72 55.53 14.97
C GLY A 641 3.90 54.85 13.86
N GLU A 642 4.54 54.14 12.94
CA GLU A 642 3.85 53.42 11.86
C GLU A 642 3.15 52.17 12.40
N VAL A 643 1.90 51.97 11.99
CA VAL A 643 1.09 50.81 12.37
C VAL A 643 0.51 50.18 11.11
N ARG A 644 0.66 48.85 10.98
CA ARG A 644 0.09 48.07 9.87
C ARG A 644 -1.13 47.27 10.32
N PHE A 645 -2.17 47.23 9.51
CA PHE A 645 -3.43 46.53 9.76
C PHE A 645 -3.65 45.30 8.87
N THR A 646 -4.54 44.42 9.32
CA THR A 646 -5.02 43.25 8.57
C THR A 646 -5.80 43.57 7.29
N LYS A 647 -6.42 44.74 7.20
CA LYS A 647 -7.20 45.22 6.04
C LYS A 647 -6.82 46.64 5.68
N ALA A 648 -7.06 47.02 4.42
CA ALA A 648 -6.83 48.39 3.97
C ALA A 648 -7.87 49.35 4.57
N VAL A 649 -7.46 50.58 4.85
CA VAL A 649 -8.35 51.65 5.30
C VAL A 649 -9.18 52.15 4.11
N SER A 650 -10.46 52.44 4.34
CA SER A 650 -11.41 52.83 3.28
C SER A 650 -11.31 54.32 2.90
N LEU A 651 -10.74 55.14 3.79
CA LEU A 651 -10.71 56.60 3.70
C LEU A 651 -9.29 57.15 3.78
N THR A 652 -9.11 58.37 3.27
CA THR A 652 -7.89 59.18 3.43
C THR A 652 -8.20 60.34 4.37
N GLN A 653 -7.51 60.42 5.51
CA GLN A 653 -7.72 61.49 6.49
C GLN A 653 -6.48 61.65 7.37
N THR A 654 -6.12 62.91 7.64
CA THR A 654 -5.08 63.29 8.61
C THR A 654 -5.70 63.54 9.97
N GLY A 655 -5.03 63.11 11.04
CA GLY A 655 -5.46 63.33 12.41
C GLY A 655 -6.78 62.65 12.79
N ILE A 656 -7.10 61.49 12.18
CA ILE A 656 -8.33 60.77 12.53
C ILE A 656 -8.24 60.25 13.96
N ALA A 657 -9.30 60.45 14.76
CA ALA A 657 -9.31 59.95 16.14
C ALA A 657 -9.22 58.42 16.16
N VAL A 658 -8.34 57.88 17.00
CA VAL A 658 -8.17 56.43 17.19
C VAL A 658 -8.73 56.02 18.55
N GLY A 659 -9.60 55.02 18.56
CA GLY A 659 -10.12 54.40 19.76
C GLY A 659 -9.88 52.89 19.76
N TYR A 660 -10.11 52.24 20.89
CA TYR A 660 -10.27 50.79 20.88
C TYR A 660 -11.68 50.43 20.48
N HIS A 661 -11.81 49.41 19.63
CA HIS A 661 -13.12 48.82 19.38
C HIS A 661 -13.52 47.95 20.57
N THR A 662 -14.60 48.28 21.26
CA THR A 662 -15.00 47.53 22.47
C THR A 662 -15.60 46.17 22.06
N PRO A 663 -15.09 45.05 22.59
CA PRO A 663 -15.67 43.75 22.30
C PRO A 663 -17.01 43.60 23.02
N THR A 664 -17.95 42.88 22.41
CA THR A 664 -19.24 42.57 23.02
C THR A 664 -19.40 41.07 23.20
N PHE A 665 -20.16 40.71 24.24
CA PHE A 665 -20.36 39.32 24.64
C PHE A 665 -21.84 39.02 24.75
N GLU A 666 -22.20 37.79 24.41
CA GLU A 666 -23.52 37.23 24.73
C GLU A 666 -23.36 36.07 25.71
N GLU A 667 -24.39 35.83 26.51
CA GLU A 667 -24.45 34.66 27.38
C GLU A 667 -24.66 33.40 26.54
N VAL A 668 -23.93 32.34 26.88
CA VAL A 668 -24.12 31.01 26.30
C VAL A 668 -25.17 30.31 27.14
N ALA A 669 -26.42 30.30 26.65
CA ALA A 669 -27.55 29.69 27.33
C ALA A 669 -27.19 28.27 27.80
N ALA A 670 -27.54 27.95 29.05
CA ALA A 670 -27.47 26.58 29.54
C ALA A 670 -28.32 25.71 28.60
N ALA A 671 -27.74 24.61 28.12
CA ALA A 671 -28.53 23.62 27.39
C ALA A 671 -29.70 23.22 28.30
N LEU A 672 -30.93 23.34 27.78
CA LEU A 672 -32.12 22.80 28.43
C LEU A 672 -31.80 21.36 28.83
N SER A 673 -31.78 21.08 30.13
CA SER A 673 -31.67 19.73 30.65
C SER A 673 -32.77 18.87 30.02
N ALA A 674 -32.35 17.90 29.20
CA ALA A 674 -33.15 16.72 28.89
C ALA A 674 -32.76 15.62 29.88
#